data_AF-A0A7V7FNW8-F1
#
_entry.id   AF-A0A7V7FNW8-F1
#
_cell.length_a   1.000
_cell.length_b   1.000
_cell.length_c   1.000
_cell.angle_alpha   90.00
_cell.angle_beta   90.00
_cell.angle_gamma   90.00
#
_symmetry.space_group_name_H-M   'P 1'
#
loop_
_entity.id
_entity.type
_entity.pdbx_description
1 polymer ?
#
loop_
_entity_poly.entity_id
_entity_poly.type
_entity_poly.pdbx_seq_one_letter_code
_entity_poly.pdbx_strand_id
1 'polypeptide(L)'
;MARYGSRQREGFPAMRLRLLFLLILWLPLSGCAIWEGYKHNENARELEKNEKYDDAELHYLKSIEKLEGFWGKNHCFIFMPVWNLAYIYSVQRRFADAEQQYKRALAIADESTLMPFENDYFWLLLRFAELYRNWARFEEAEERYNDALKRVEDRFGPKHQKVVKILDRFAGFYTGWWIINRNKAEPLYKRAQAIEEQLFGPDRPESVRALRWLGRLYSSQDRHEESLSIYKHIIEVMENTYGVNHFKTTYALEDLLLYYSRKGRDDIANPLRDRIISILENNLEYVDEDSRYDLLFQLSGLYSKAARYDDEERVLRIRMEILKKQYGPDSSIIARQLGFIAHTYTARGHYEKAEQLFKHALAIVEKTGKSNTINTSSHLRDLSFYFIQLASIYYKQDRFDEAEHFSKKALAIEEKVFLYLHKVHMTIYYIGNLYWRQGRYTEAEPLFNKSLEIQEKTGGSFSSWLASSFSYVAKLHEDQGFFGKALDYYRRSTSIEQSRMVQSATKLSTGFQDERRQLRYTFMGHLNSLFGAVKAEVINKEAADTEAFSVAQLARTSDVAGAIAKMAARFAVGKNTLAGLVREHQNLISLWIALDEALDETLAENLSKPFGARNLENDTALRAQIDEITVRLGQMDVKLTMEFPEYKELTSPQPMSLADAQSLLGSDEALVAYLGAEDRTFLWVVRKASAEMKRLDIGRNELTEAVAELRGGLDPVDVETVKDIPPFDTTKAFEIYQKIFAPAEPLLKGVRHVFVIPDGALQSLPLGVLVTEKPQGGFTDFSGYRQVPWLARKYAMTTLPSVSSLRALRRFAKAARGSKPFGGFGDPLLKGHPDERRGIELASLFKPRGIADVDAV
;
A
#
# COMPACT_ATOMS: atom_id res chain seq x y z
N MET A 1 -9.71 -52.79 -27.02
CA MET A 1 -9.40 -52.95 -25.58
C MET A 1 -9.34 -51.54 -24.99
N ALA A 2 -10.41 -50.97 -24.41
CA ALA A 2 -11.03 -51.25 -23.09
C ALA A 2 -10.06 -50.86 -21.95
N ARG A 3 -10.35 -50.12 -20.87
CA ARG A 3 -11.54 -49.64 -20.10
C ARG A 3 -11.08 -48.37 -19.34
N TYR A 4 -11.86 -47.41 -18.85
CA TYR A 4 -12.97 -47.32 -17.88
C TYR A 4 -13.50 -45.85 -18.01
N GLY A 5 -14.75 -45.43 -17.82
CA GLY A 5 -15.85 -45.97 -17.04
C GLY A 5 -16.60 -44.86 -16.30
N SER A 6 -17.52 -44.18 -17.01
CA SER A 6 -18.89 -43.87 -16.59
C SER A 6 -19.19 -43.12 -15.28
N ARG A 7 -19.92 -41.98 -15.40
CA ARG A 7 -21.04 -41.62 -14.51
C ARG A 7 -22.08 -40.72 -15.20
N GLN A 8 -23.27 -41.33 -15.32
CA GLN A 8 -24.64 -40.79 -15.42
C GLN A 8 -24.97 -39.66 -16.41
N ARG A 9 -25.49 -40.09 -17.57
CA ARG A 9 -26.50 -39.37 -18.35
C ARG A 9 -27.86 -39.60 -17.69
N GLU A 10 -28.47 -38.56 -17.13
CA GLU A 10 -29.93 -38.50 -16.99
C GLU A 10 -30.56 -37.97 -18.30
N GLY A 11 -31.71 -38.51 -18.64
CA GLY A 11 -32.28 -38.50 -19.98
C GLY A 11 -33.30 -37.39 -20.26
N PHE A 12 -33.20 -36.87 -21.49
CA PHE A 12 -34.18 -36.09 -22.28
C PHE A 12 -34.44 -34.62 -21.89
N PRO A 13 -34.64 -33.70 -22.88
CA PRO A 13 -35.13 -33.95 -24.24
C PRO A 13 -34.16 -33.51 -25.36
N ALA A 14 -33.18 -34.35 -25.69
CA ALA A 14 -32.38 -34.22 -26.93
C ALA A 14 -33.19 -34.52 -28.21
N MET A 15 -34.44 -34.97 -28.09
CA MET A 15 -35.29 -35.32 -29.24
C MET A 15 -35.90 -34.10 -29.95
N ARG A 16 -36.24 -33.02 -29.23
CA ARG A 16 -36.85 -31.83 -29.86
C ARG A 16 -35.83 -30.97 -30.61
N LEU A 17 -34.60 -30.87 -30.11
CA LEU A 17 -33.51 -30.19 -30.83
C LEU A 17 -33.00 -30.97 -32.04
N ARG A 18 -32.96 -32.31 -31.99
CA ARG A 18 -32.61 -33.12 -33.17
C ARG A 18 -33.68 -33.04 -34.26
N LEU A 19 -34.96 -32.96 -33.91
CA LEU A 19 -36.05 -32.77 -34.89
C LEU A 19 -36.03 -31.37 -35.52
N LEU A 20 -35.66 -30.32 -34.77
CA LEU A 20 -35.50 -28.98 -35.34
C LEU A 20 -34.22 -28.87 -36.21
N PHE A 21 -33.10 -29.47 -35.79
CA PHE A 21 -31.88 -29.54 -36.59
C PHE A 21 -32.06 -30.38 -37.87
N LEU A 22 -32.88 -31.43 -37.83
CA LEU A 22 -33.21 -32.24 -39.01
C LEU A 22 -34.17 -31.51 -39.98
N LEU A 23 -35.00 -30.59 -39.50
CA LEU A 23 -35.81 -29.70 -40.36
C LEU A 23 -34.97 -28.58 -41.02
N ILE A 24 -33.88 -28.16 -40.38
CA ILE A 24 -32.92 -27.17 -40.90
C ILE A 24 -31.98 -27.80 -41.95
N LEU A 25 -31.70 -29.11 -41.88
CA LEU A 25 -30.79 -29.80 -42.81
C LEU A 25 -31.37 -30.10 -44.22
N TRP A 26 -32.62 -29.73 -44.52
CA TRP A 26 -33.28 -30.02 -45.80
C TRP A 26 -33.56 -28.81 -46.71
N LEU A 27 -33.09 -27.62 -46.35
CA LEU A 27 -33.10 -26.45 -47.23
C LEU A 27 -31.66 -25.99 -47.50
N PRO A 28 -31.33 -25.53 -48.72
CA PRO A 28 -29.99 -25.05 -49.04
C PRO A 28 -29.75 -23.74 -48.26
N LEU A 29 -29.05 -23.83 -47.13
CA LEU A 29 -28.88 -22.74 -46.13
C LEU A 29 -27.70 -21.80 -46.39
N SER A 30 -27.04 -21.89 -47.54
CA SER A 30 -26.09 -20.87 -47.97
C SER A 30 -26.86 -19.66 -48.51
N GLY A 31 -27.35 -18.80 -47.60
CA GLY A 31 -28.08 -17.55 -47.91
C GLY A 31 -29.23 -17.20 -46.95
N CYS A 32 -29.50 -17.99 -45.91
CA CYS A 32 -30.55 -17.70 -44.93
C CYS A 32 -30.07 -16.70 -43.87
N ALA A 33 -30.85 -15.63 -43.62
CA ALA A 33 -30.53 -14.58 -42.65
C ALA A 33 -30.21 -15.11 -41.23
N ILE A 34 -30.80 -16.25 -40.84
CA ILE A 34 -30.50 -16.91 -39.56
C ILE A 34 -29.06 -17.42 -39.52
N TRP A 35 -28.62 -18.12 -40.57
CA TRP A 35 -27.27 -18.65 -40.67
C TRP A 35 -26.23 -17.53 -40.79
N GLU A 36 -26.55 -16.47 -41.53
CA GLU A 36 -25.73 -15.25 -41.59
C GLU A 36 -25.58 -14.58 -40.21
N GLY A 37 -26.67 -14.50 -39.44
CA GLY A 37 -26.66 -14.00 -38.06
C GLY A 37 -25.70 -14.79 -37.18
N TYR A 38 -25.85 -16.12 -37.11
CA TYR A 38 -24.95 -16.98 -36.32
C TYR A 38 -23.49 -16.90 -36.77
N LYS A 39 -23.24 -16.85 -38.08
CA LYS A 39 -21.89 -16.71 -38.62
C LYS A 39 -21.25 -15.38 -38.20
N HIS A 40 -21.99 -14.30 -38.20
CA HIS A 40 -21.51 -13.02 -37.70
C HIS A 40 -21.20 -13.06 -36.19
N ASN A 41 -22.03 -13.72 -35.38
CA ASN A 41 -21.74 -13.90 -33.96
C ASN A 41 -20.44 -14.70 -33.71
N GLU A 42 -20.22 -15.81 -34.43
CA GLU A 42 -19.00 -16.60 -34.26
C GLU A 42 -17.74 -15.84 -34.75
N ASN A 43 -17.83 -15.15 -35.89
CA ASN A 43 -16.74 -14.29 -36.36
C ASN A 43 -16.40 -13.18 -35.34
N ALA A 44 -17.43 -12.57 -34.73
CA ALA A 44 -17.23 -11.57 -33.69
C ALA A 44 -16.48 -12.13 -32.48
N ARG A 45 -16.81 -13.36 -32.05
CA ARG A 45 -16.12 -14.04 -30.93
C ARG A 45 -14.65 -14.34 -31.25
N GLU A 46 -14.33 -14.70 -32.49
CA GLU A 46 -12.94 -14.88 -32.91
C GLU A 46 -12.16 -13.56 -32.93
N LEU A 47 -12.80 -12.48 -33.38
CA LEU A 47 -12.21 -11.14 -33.37
C LEU A 47 -11.99 -10.62 -31.94
N GLU A 48 -12.96 -10.86 -31.05
CA GLU A 48 -12.89 -10.55 -29.62
C GLU A 48 -11.70 -11.27 -28.95
N LYS A 49 -11.50 -12.56 -29.22
CA LYS A 49 -10.34 -13.34 -28.72
C LYS A 49 -9.00 -12.77 -29.18
N ASN A 50 -8.98 -12.11 -30.33
CA ASN A 50 -7.79 -11.45 -30.90
C ASN A 50 -7.72 -9.95 -30.54
N GLU A 51 -8.52 -9.50 -29.56
CA GLU A 51 -8.60 -8.11 -29.09
C GLU A 51 -8.98 -7.08 -30.19
N LYS A 52 -9.62 -7.53 -31.28
CA LYS A 52 -10.12 -6.68 -32.36
C LYS A 52 -11.56 -6.24 -32.08
N TYR A 53 -11.72 -5.44 -31.02
CA TYR A 53 -13.03 -5.11 -30.46
C TYR A 53 -13.93 -4.30 -31.41
N ASP A 54 -13.38 -3.38 -32.20
CA ASP A 54 -14.17 -2.54 -33.12
C ASP A 54 -14.74 -3.38 -34.29
N ASP A 55 -13.95 -4.33 -34.81
CA ASP A 55 -14.41 -5.26 -35.85
C ASP A 55 -15.44 -6.26 -35.27
N ALA A 56 -15.20 -6.72 -34.04
CA ALA A 56 -16.12 -7.60 -33.34
C ALA A 56 -17.48 -6.94 -33.07
N GLU A 57 -17.48 -5.66 -32.66
CA GLU A 57 -18.70 -4.86 -32.49
C GLU A 57 -19.54 -4.82 -33.77
N LEU A 58 -18.91 -4.51 -34.91
CA LEU A 58 -19.61 -4.47 -36.19
C LEU A 58 -20.26 -5.82 -36.54
N HIS A 59 -19.57 -6.92 -36.23
CA HIS A 59 -20.10 -8.26 -36.45
C HIS A 59 -21.22 -8.63 -35.47
N TYR A 60 -21.13 -8.25 -34.20
CA TYR A 60 -22.23 -8.44 -33.25
C TYR A 60 -23.47 -7.63 -33.64
N LEU A 61 -23.32 -6.37 -34.07
CA LEU A 61 -24.44 -5.54 -34.54
C LEU A 61 -25.12 -6.16 -35.77
N LYS A 62 -24.35 -6.64 -36.75
CA LYS A 62 -24.90 -7.36 -37.93
C LYS A 62 -25.60 -8.66 -37.54
N SER A 63 -25.06 -9.40 -36.57
CA SER A 63 -25.70 -10.59 -36.04
C SER A 63 -27.05 -10.25 -35.41
N ILE A 64 -27.11 -9.20 -34.59
CA ILE A 64 -28.33 -8.74 -33.92
C ILE A 64 -29.37 -8.33 -34.97
N GLU A 65 -29.02 -7.48 -35.94
CA GLU A 65 -29.91 -7.02 -37.00
C GLU A 65 -30.55 -8.19 -37.76
N LYS A 66 -29.74 -9.16 -38.20
CA LYS A 66 -30.20 -10.32 -38.97
C LYS A 66 -31.12 -11.24 -38.17
N LEU A 67 -30.80 -11.46 -36.89
CA LEU A 67 -31.61 -12.32 -36.01
C LEU A 67 -32.90 -11.61 -35.58
N GLU A 68 -32.86 -10.30 -35.33
CA GLU A 68 -34.05 -9.49 -35.04
C GLU A 68 -35.02 -9.46 -36.23
N GLY A 69 -34.50 -9.28 -37.45
CA GLY A 69 -35.32 -9.24 -38.66
C GLY A 69 -36.08 -10.53 -38.93
N PHE A 70 -35.62 -11.67 -38.41
CA PHE A 70 -36.27 -12.97 -38.57
C PHE A 70 -37.14 -13.36 -37.38
N TRP A 71 -36.61 -13.25 -36.15
CA TRP A 71 -37.25 -13.78 -34.95
C TRP A 71 -37.96 -12.73 -34.08
N GLY A 72 -37.75 -11.44 -34.35
CA GLY A 72 -38.25 -10.33 -33.52
C GLY A 72 -37.35 -10.03 -32.32
N LYS A 73 -37.44 -8.80 -31.79
CA LYS A 73 -36.45 -8.18 -30.88
C LYS A 73 -36.20 -8.87 -29.53
N ASN A 74 -37.13 -9.72 -29.08
CA ASN A 74 -37.09 -10.36 -27.76
C ASN A 74 -36.86 -11.88 -27.82
N HIS A 75 -36.50 -12.42 -28.99
CA HIS A 75 -36.28 -13.85 -29.15
C HIS A 75 -34.97 -14.31 -28.48
N CYS A 76 -34.97 -15.51 -27.88
CA CYS A 76 -33.83 -16.01 -27.09
C CYS A 76 -32.51 -16.16 -27.88
N PHE A 77 -32.57 -16.36 -29.20
CA PHE A 77 -31.37 -16.43 -30.04
C PHE A 77 -30.62 -15.10 -30.20
N ILE A 78 -31.25 -13.97 -29.81
CA ILE A 78 -30.61 -12.65 -29.82
C ILE A 78 -29.84 -12.39 -28.52
N PHE A 79 -30.06 -13.21 -27.48
CA PHE A 79 -29.41 -13.08 -26.18
C PHE A 79 -27.87 -13.07 -26.29
N MET A 80 -27.28 -14.06 -26.96
CA MET A 80 -25.82 -14.23 -27.00
C MET A 80 -25.12 -13.04 -27.69
N PRO A 81 -25.57 -12.60 -28.89
CA PRO A 81 -25.00 -11.42 -29.52
C PRO A 81 -25.14 -10.13 -28.68
N VAL A 82 -26.29 -9.91 -28.04
CA VAL A 82 -26.53 -8.72 -27.19
C VAL A 82 -25.67 -8.76 -25.92
N TRP A 83 -25.56 -9.93 -25.28
CA TRP A 83 -24.71 -10.12 -24.10
C TRP A 83 -23.22 -9.90 -24.43
N ASN A 84 -22.73 -10.49 -25.52
CA ASN A 84 -21.33 -10.33 -25.92
C ASN A 84 -21.03 -8.89 -26.34
N LEU A 85 -21.98 -8.20 -27.00
CA LEU A 85 -21.85 -6.78 -27.29
C LEU A 85 -21.77 -5.94 -26.01
N ALA A 86 -22.60 -6.23 -25.01
CA ALA A 86 -22.53 -5.59 -23.69
C ALA A 86 -21.16 -5.81 -23.01
N TYR A 87 -20.60 -7.00 -23.15
CA TYR A 87 -19.28 -7.33 -22.64
C TYR A 87 -18.18 -6.52 -23.35
N ILE A 88 -18.18 -6.45 -24.69
CA ILE A 88 -17.21 -5.64 -25.43
C ILE A 88 -17.30 -4.17 -25.02
N TYR A 89 -18.52 -3.62 -24.91
CA TYR A 89 -18.71 -2.26 -24.43
C TYR A 89 -18.16 -2.07 -23.02
N SER A 90 -18.34 -3.05 -22.13
CA SER A 90 -17.76 -3.00 -20.78
C SER A 90 -16.23 -3.01 -20.80
N VAL A 91 -15.60 -3.84 -21.66
CA VAL A 91 -14.13 -3.90 -21.83
C VAL A 91 -13.58 -2.62 -22.43
N GLN A 92 -14.26 -2.05 -23.42
CA GLN A 92 -13.96 -0.72 -23.99
C GLN A 92 -14.32 0.44 -23.04
N ARG A 93 -14.91 0.12 -21.87
CA ARG A 93 -15.39 1.06 -20.86
C ARG A 93 -16.43 2.06 -21.39
N ARG A 94 -17.20 1.65 -22.38
CA ARG A 94 -18.44 2.29 -22.87
C ARG A 94 -19.59 1.86 -21.96
N PHE A 95 -19.53 2.28 -20.70
CA PHE A 95 -20.38 1.70 -19.65
C PHE A 95 -21.88 1.98 -19.82
N ALA A 96 -22.27 3.14 -20.36
CA ALA A 96 -23.66 3.45 -20.66
C ALA A 96 -24.23 2.55 -21.77
N ASP A 97 -23.47 2.35 -22.85
CA ASP A 97 -23.85 1.43 -23.93
C ASP A 97 -23.92 -0.01 -23.40
N ALA A 98 -22.94 -0.41 -22.58
CA ALA A 98 -22.92 -1.72 -21.93
C ALA A 98 -24.14 -1.91 -21.02
N GLU A 99 -24.49 -0.91 -20.19
CA GLU A 99 -25.66 -0.94 -19.31
C GLU A 99 -26.94 -1.15 -20.12
N GLN A 100 -27.09 -0.43 -21.23
CA GLN A 100 -28.25 -0.58 -22.12
C GLN A 100 -28.35 -2.00 -22.66
N GLN A 101 -27.24 -2.57 -23.16
CA GLN A 101 -27.23 -3.92 -23.71
C GLN A 101 -27.40 -4.99 -22.62
N TYR A 102 -26.84 -4.81 -21.41
CA TYR A 102 -27.07 -5.72 -20.28
C TYR A 102 -28.53 -5.70 -19.80
N LYS A 103 -29.17 -4.52 -19.70
CA LYS A 103 -30.61 -4.41 -19.41
C LYS A 103 -31.44 -5.13 -20.47
N ARG A 104 -31.06 -4.97 -21.73
CA ARG A 104 -31.73 -5.64 -22.85
C ARG A 104 -31.56 -7.16 -22.80
N ALA A 105 -30.35 -7.65 -22.57
CA ALA A 105 -30.09 -9.08 -22.42
C ALA A 105 -30.86 -9.67 -21.22
N LEU A 106 -30.98 -8.91 -20.12
CA LEU A 106 -31.77 -9.31 -18.95
C LEU A 106 -33.27 -9.37 -19.26
N ALA A 107 -33.81 -8.41 -20.00
CA ALA A 107 -35.22 -8.44 -20.44
C ALA A 107 -35.51 -9.65 -21.34
N ILE A 108 -34.65 -9.94 -22.33
CA ILE A 108 -34.77 -11.13 -23.19
C ILE A 108 -34.73 -12.41 -22.34
N ALA A 109 -33.83 -12.44 -21.34
CA ALA A 109 -33.68 -13.57 -20.45
C ALA A 109 -34.87 -13.76 -19.49
N ASP A 110 -35.49 -12.69 -19.01
CA ASP A 110 -36.66 -12.76 -18.12
C ASP A 110 -37.95 -13.12 -18.88
N GLU A 111 -38.09 -12.72 -20.15
CA GLU A 111 -39.25 -13.04 -21.00
C GLU A 111 -39.19 -14.44 -21.65
N SER A 112 -38.00 -15.04 -21.77
CA SER A 112 -37.85 -16.31 -22.47
C SER A 112 -38.15 -17.53 -21.59
N THR A 113 -39.14 -18.33 -22.02
CA THR A 113 -39.43 -19.67 -21.46
C THR A 113 -38.51 -20.78 -22.01
N LEU A 114 -37.67 -20.46 -22.99
CA LEU A 114 -36.88 -21.42 -23.78
C LEU A 114 -35.37 -21.24 -23.64
N MET A 115 -34.88 -20.49 -22.64
CA MET A 115 -33.44 -20.26 -22.49
C MET A 115 -32.68 -21.58 -22.26
N PRO A 116 -31.86 -22.06 -23.21
CA PRO A 116 -31.25 -23.39 -23.11
C PRO A 116 -30.00 -23.43 -22.21
N PHE A 117 -29.64 -22.32 -21.55
CA PHE A 117 -28.36 -22.18 -20.87
C PHE A 117 -28.50 -21.42 -19.55
N GLU A 118 -28.93 -22.13 -18.51
CA GLU A 118 -29.00 -21.59 -17.13
C GLU A 118 -27.68 -21.01 -16.60
N ASN A 119 -26.55 -21.36 -17.23
CA ASN A 119 -25.24 -20.83 -16.91
C ASN A 119 -25.10 -19.37 -17.38
N ASP A 120 -25.67 -19.03 -18.54
CA ASP A 120 -25.50 -17.71 -19.15
C ASP A 120 -26.33 -16.65 -18.42
N TYR A 121 -27.51 -17.01 -17.89
CA TYR A 121 -28.28 -16.14 -17.00
C TYR A 121 -27.51 -15.77 -15.72
N PHE A 122 -26.80 -16.73 -15.13
CA PHE A 122 -25.96 -16.48 -13.96
C PHE A 122 -24.80 -15.52 -14.29
N TRP A 123 -24.11 -15.76 -15.42
CA TRP A 123 -23.01 -14.89 -15.84
C TRP A 123 -23.48 -13.49 -16.21
N LEU A 124 -24.66 -13.36 -16.81
CA LEU A 124 -25.30 -12.08 -17.08
C LEU A 124 -25.49 -11.26 -15.79
N LEU A 125 -26.15 -11.83 -14.78
CA LEU A 125 -26.40 -11.15 -13.51
C LEU A 125 -25.10 -10.71 -12.83
N LEU A 126 -24.11 -11.60 -12.80
CA LEU A 126 -22.81 -11.30 -12.23
C LEU A 126 -22.09 -10.18 -12.99
N ARG A 127 -22.00 -10.28 -14.32
CA ARG A 127 -21.32 -9.29 -15.15
C ARG A 127 -22.00 -7.94 -15.11
N PHE A 128 -23.32 -7.91 -14.97
CA PHE A 128 -24.06 -6.67 -14.85
C PHE A 128 -23.78 -5.96 -13.51
N ALA A 129 -23.66 -6.70 -12.41
CA ALA A 129 -23.18 -6.12 -11.14
C ALA A 129 -21.72 -5.66 -11.24
N GLU A 130 -20.85 -6.43 -11.91
CA GLU A 130 -19.46 -6.06 -12.13
C GLU A 130 -19.28 -4.84 -13.04
N LEU A 131 -20.22 -4.57 -13.95
CA LEU A 131 -20.23 -3.36 -14.78
C LEU A 131 -20.19 -2.10 -13.89
N TYR A 132 -21.11 -2.01 -12.93
CA TYR A 132 -21.19 -0.84 -12.04
C TYR A 132 -19.96 -0.74 -11.14
N ARG A 133 -19.41 -1.87 -10.69
CA ARG A 133 -18.11 -1.89 -9.97
C ARG A 133 -16.99 -1.30 -10.84
N ASN A 134 -16.90 -1.73 -12.10
CA ASN A 134 -15.87 -1.25 -13.04
C ASN A 134 -16.11 0.20 -13.49
N TRP A 135 -17.36 0.66 -13.42
CA TRP A 135 -17.79 2.04 -13.65
C TRP A 135 -17.75 2.89 -12.36
N ALA A 136 -17.19 2.37 -11.26
CA ALA A 136 -17.11 3.08 -9.97
C ALA A 136 -18.45 3.62 -9.41
N ARG A 137 -19.55 2.98 -9.80
CA ARG A 137 -20.91 3.22 -9.30
C ARG A 137 -21.24 2.20 -8.23
N PHE A 138 -20.71 2.42 -7.02
CA PHE A 138 -20.64 1.38 -5.99
C PHE A 138 -21.99 1.09 -5.33
N GLU A 139 -22.86 2.09 -5.17
CA GLU A 139 -24.21 1.87 -4.63
C GLU A 139 -25.05 1.01 -5.56
N GLU A 140 -25.01 1.33 -6.86
CA GLU A 140 -25.70 0.56 -7.88
C GLU A 140 -25.08 -0.85 -8.03
N ALA A 141 -23.76 -0.98 -7.87
CA ALA A 141 -23.13 -2.29 -7.83
C ALA A 141 -23.66 -3.13 -6.65
N GLU A 142 -23.78 -2.55 -5.45
CA GLU A 142 -24.36 -3.21 -4.27
C GLU A 142 -25.82 -3.63 -4.52
N GLU A 143 -26.64 -2.75 -5.09
CA GLU A 143 -28.03 -3.07 -5.47
C GLU A 143 -28.07 -4.26 -6.44
N ARG A 144 -27.23 -4.25 -7.47
CA ARG A 144 -27.18 -5.32 -8.49
C ARG A 144 -26.64 -6.63 -7.95
N TYR A 145 -25.68 -6.62 -7.02
CA TYR A 145 -25.25 -7.84 -6.35
C TYR A 145 -26.36 -8.44 -5.48
N ASN A 146 -27.13 -7.60 -4.79
CA ASN A 146 -28.29 -8.06 -4.00
C ASN A 146 -29.40 -8.63 -4.91
N ASP A 147 -29.72 -7.97 -6.03
CA ASP A 147 -30.67 -8.49 -7.03
C ASP A 147 -30.19 -9.80 -7.65
N ALA A 148 -28.91 -9.88 -8.04
CA ALA A 148 -28.30 -11.11 -8.56
C ALA A 148 -28.37 -12.26 -7.56
N LEU A 149 -28.06 -11.99 -6.29
CA LEU A 149 -28.12 -12.99 -5.22
C LEU A 149 -29.55 -13.51 -5.06
N LYS A 150 -30.54 -12.62 -4.94
CA LYS A 150 -31.96 -12.98 -4.81
C LYS A 150 -32.44 -13.81 -5.99
N ARG A 151 -32.18 -13.37 -7.22
CA ARG A 151 -32.61 -14.09 -8.44
C ARG A 151 -31.99 -15.47 -8.57
N VAL A 152 -30.71 -15.62 -8.19
CA VAL A 152 -30.02 -16.92 -8.21
C VAL A 152 -30.56 -17.83 -7.11
N GLU A 153 -30.90 -17.30 -5.93
CA GLU A 153 -31.54 -18.05 -4.86
C GLU A 153 -32.95 -18.52 -5.24
N ASP A 154 -33.77 -17.65 -5.81
CA ASP A 154 -35.14 -17.96 -6.23
C ASP A 154 -35.16 -19.04 -7.34
N ARG A 155 -34.18 -18.99 -8.26
CA ARG A 155 -34.14 -19.91 -9.42
C ARG A 155 -33.44 -21.24 -9.14
N PHE A 156 -32.34 -21.25 -8.38
CA PHE A 156 -31.51 -22.45 -8.16
C PHE A 156 -31.59 -23.00 -6.72
N GLY A 157 -32.20 -22.25 -5.81
CA GLY A 157 -32.26 -22.55 -4.39
C GLY A 157 -31.09 -21.93 -3.59
N PRO A 158 -31.30 -21.65 -2.29
CA PRO A 158 -30.37 -20.88 -1.47
C PRO A 158 -29.05 -21.59 -1.12
N LYS A 159 -28.94 -22.89 -1.45
CA LYS A 159 -27.75 -23.73 -1.19
C LYS A 159 -27.01 -24.12 -2.47
N HIS A 160 -27.34 -23.54 -3.61
CA HIS A 160 -26.73 -23.91 -4.88
C HIS A 160 -25.33 -23.31 -5.06
N GLN A 161 -24.43 -23.99 -5.78
CA GLN A 161 -23.04 -23.51 -6.01
C GLN A 161 -22.98 -22.13 -6.67
N LYS A 162 -23.98 -21.78 -7.51
CA LYS A 162 -24.09 -20.44 -8.11
C LYS A 162 -24.32 -19.33 -7.06
N VAL A 163 -25.03 -19.62 -5.97
CA VAL A 163 -25.21 -18.67 -4.84
C VAL A 163 -23.85 -18.37 -4.22
N VAL A 164 -23.03 -19.40 -3.97
CA VAL A 164 -21.67 -19.24 -3.45
C VAL A 164 -20.82 -18.34 -4.36
N LYS A 165 -20.89 -18.55 -5.68
CA LYS A 165 -20.14 -17.71 -6.63
C LYS A 165 -20.56 -16.23 -6.59
N ILE A 166 -21.86 -15.92 -6.42
CA ILE A 166 -22.32 -14.54 -6.22
C ILE A 166 -21.82 -14.00 -4.88
N LEU A 167 -21.99 -14.77 -3.79
CA LEU A 167 -21.54 -14.38 -2.45
C LEU A 167 -20.04 -14.05 -2.42
N ASP A 168 -19.20 -14.85 -3.05
CA ASP A 168 -17.76 -14.60 -3.09
C ASP A 168 -17.40 -13.37 -3.91
N ARG A 169 -18.10 -13.12 -5.02
CA ARG A 169 -17.89 -11.93 -5.85
C ARG A 169 -18.38 -10.67 -5.13
N PHE A 170 -19.47 -10.77 -4.39
CA PHE A 170 -20.03 -9.68 -3.61
C PHE A 170 -19.20 -9.38 -2.36
N ALA A 171 -18.73 -10.41 -1.66
CA ALA A 171 -17.75 -10.26 -0.59
C ALA A 171 -16.40 -9.73 -1.11
N GLY A 172 -16.01 -10.16 -2.31
CA GLY A 172 -14.88 -9.64 -3.08
C GLY A 172 -15.05 -8.17 -3.45
N PHE A 173 -16.27 -7.72 -3.72
CA PHE A 173 -16.58 -6.31 -3.93
C PHE A 173 -16.31 -5.48 -2.66
N TYR A 174 -16.65 -6.01 -1.48
CA TYR A 174 -16.34 -5.34 -0.21
C TYR A 174 -14.90 -5.50 0.28
N THR A 175 -14.17 -6.52 -0.16
CA THR A 175 -12.74 -6.70 0.19
C THR A 175 -11.79 -6.22 -0.89
N GLY A 176 -12.35 -5.81 -2.04
CA GLY A 176 -11.62 -5.20 -3.12
C GLY A 176 -10.97 -3.92 -2.65
N TRP A 177 -9.89 -3.58 -3.34
CA TRP A 177 -9.09 -2.39 -3.06
C TRP A 177 -9.95 -1.13 -2.94
N TRP A 178 -11.08 -1.10 -3.68
CA TRP A 178 -11.99 0.01 -3.89
C TRP A 178 -13.06 0.31 -2.80
N ILE A 179 -13.31 -0.58 -1.82
CA ILE A 179 -14.39 -0.31 -0.83
C ILE A 179 -13.99 -0.71 0.58
N ILE A 180 -13.18 -1.76 0.73
CA ILE A 180 -12.70 -2.33 2.01
C ILE A 180 -13.73 -2.16 3.16
N ASN A 181 -14.90 -2.79 3.02
CA ASN A 181 -15.91 -2.88 4.06
C ASN A 181 -15.94 -4.29 4.66
N ARG A 182 -15.03 -4.52 5.60
CA ARG A 182 -14.78 -5.84 6.18
C ARG A 182 -15.98 -6.40 6.96
N ASN A 183 -16.81 -5.51 7.51
CA ASN A 183 -18.01 -5.89 8.27
C ASN A 183 -19.11 -6.46 7.37
N LYS A 184 -19.25 -5.96 6.13
CA LYS A 184 -20.17 -6.53 5.14
C LYS A 184 -19.58 -7.76 4.45
N ALA A 185 -18.26 -7.83 4.28
CA ALA A 185 -17.60 -8.98 3.65
C ALA A 185 -17.63 -10.27 4.48
N GLU A 186 -17.33 -10.19 5.78
CA GLU A 186 -17.24 -11.36 6.66
C GLU A 186 -18.50 -12.24 6.66
N PRO A 187 -19.73 -11.70 6.83
CA PRO A 187 -20.94 -12.55 6.82
C PRO A 187 -21.20 -13.20 5.46
N LEU A 188 -20.84 -12.54 4.35
CA LEU A 188 -21.00 -13.11 3.02
C LEU A 188 -20.04 -14.30 2.79
N TYR A 189 -18.77 -14.17 3.17
CA TYR A 189 -17.83 -15.29 3.06
C TYR A 189 -18.15 -16.43 4.03
N LYS A 190 -18.61 -16.14 5.25
CA LYS A 190 -19.09 -17.17 6.19
C LYS A 190 -20.28 -17.93 5.63
N ARG A 191 -21.21 -17.23 4.99
CA ARG A 191 -22.35 -17.85 4.32
C ARG A 191 -21.91 -18.71 3.14
N ALA A 192 -20.98 -18.21 2.31
CA ALA A 192 -20.41 -18.97 1.21
C ALA A 192 -19.75 -20.27 1.71
N GLN A 193 -18.89 -20.19 2.74
CA GLN A 193 -18.25 -21.33 3.38
C GLN A 193 -19.27 -22.36 3.88
N ALA A 194 -20.29 -21.93 4.62
CA ALA A 194 -21.30 -22.85 5.15
C ALA A 194 -22.06 -23.61 4.04
N ILE A 195 -22.28 -22.98 2.89
CA ILE A 195 -22.89 -23.63 1.74
C ILE A 195 -21.90 -24.62 1.08
N GLU A 196 -20.64 -24.22 0.86
CA GLU A 196 -19.64 -25.12 0.25
C GLU A 196 -19.37 -26.36 1.12
N GLU A 197 -19.26 -26.18 2.44
CA GLU A 197 -19.07 -27.27 3.40
C GLU A 197 -20.26 -28.25 3.39
N GLN A 198 -21.50 -27.73 3.24
CA GLN A 198 -22.69 -28.59 3.08
C GLN A 198 -22.73 -29.33 1.74
N LEU A 199 -22.24 -28.71 0.66
CA LEU A 199 -22.26 -29.32 -0.68
C LEU A 199 -21.19 -30.37 -0.89
N PHE A 200 -19.99 -30.15 -0.35
CA PHE A 200 -18.80 -30.94 -0.67
C PHE A 200 -18.19 -31.67 0.53
N GLY A 201 -18.60 -31.32 1.76
CA GLY A 201 -17.94 -31.75 3.00
C GLY A 201 -16.73 -30.89 3.37
N PRO A 202 -16.14 -31.07 4.56
CA PRO A 202 -15.07 -30.20 5.06
C PRO A 202 -13.71 -30.39 4.36
N ASP A 203 -13.46 -31.58 3.77
CA ASP A 203 -12.12 -31.99 3.31
C ASP A 203 -11.98 -32.07 1.78
N ARG A 204 -12.65 -31.16 1.04
CA ARG A 204 -12.59 -31.09 -0.43
C ARG A 204 -12.00 -29.76 -0.89
N PRO A 205 -11.24 -29.72 -1.99
CA PRO A 205 -10.74 -28.46 -2.55
C PRO A 205 -11.84 -27.43 -2.85
N GLU A 206 -13.04 -27.90 -3.19
CA GLU A 206 -14.21 -27.06 -3.44
C GLU A 206 -14.79 -26.43 -2.17
N SER A 207 -14.53 -26.97 -0.97
CA SER A 207 -15.03 -26.44 0.30
C SER A 207 -14.14 -25.38 0.94
N VAL A 208 -12.88 -25.29 0.49
CA VAL A 208 -11.87 -24.40 1.07
C VAL A 208 -11.73 -23.06 0.31
N ARG A 209 -12.55 -22.84 -0.72
CA ARG A 209 -12.46 -21.65 -1.58
C ARG A 209 -12.92 -20.39 -0.87
N ALA A 210 -14.08 -20.42 -0.21
CA ALA A 210 -14.54 -19.30 0.64
C ALA A 210 -13.67 -19.14 1.89
N LEU A 211 -13.17 -20.24 2.47
CA LEU A 211 -12.24 -20.23 3.61
C LEU A 211 -10.97 -19.44 3.29
N ARG A 212 -10.41 -19.59 2.09
CA ARG A 212 -9.24 -18.81 1.64
C ARG A 212 -9.45 -17.31 1.81
N TRP A 213 -10.60 -16.80 1.38
CA TRP A 213 -10.94 -15.39 1.48
C TRP A 213 -11.18 -14.94 2.92
N LEU A 214 -11.78 -15.79 3.77
CA LEU A 214 -11.86 -15.54 5.21
C LEU A 214 -10.48 -15.47 5.86
N GLY A 215 -9.56 -16.37 5.50
CA GLY A 215 -8.18 -16.36 5.98
C GLY A 215 -7.46 -15.05 5.66
N ARG A 216 -7.62 -14.55 4.42
CA ARG A 216 -7.10 -13.23 3.98
C ARG A 216 -7.75 -12.08 4.75
N LEU A 217 -9.07 -12.12 4.93
CA LEU A 217 -9.81 -11.11 5.69
C LEU A 217 -9.32 -11.04 7.13
N TYR A 218 -9.18 -12.18 7.81
CA TYR A 218 -8.68 -12.27 9.18
C TYR A 218 -7.22 -11.85 9.31
N SER A 219 -6.37 -12.23 8.34
CA SER A 219 -5.00 -11.71 8.27
C SER A 219 -4.97 -10.20 8.21
N SER A 220 -5.87 -9.57 7.45
CA SER A 220 -5.95 -8.10 7.32
C SER A 220 -6.47 -7.42 8.59
N GLN A 221 -7.19 -8.16 9.45
CA GLN A 221 -7.74 -7.70 10.74
C GLN A 221 -6.80 -7.98 11.92
N ASP A 222 -5.56 -8.40 11.69
CA ASP A 222 -4.62 -8.86 12.72
C ASP A 222 -5.14 -10.05 13.57
N ARG A 223 -6.12 -10.80 13.08
CA ARG A 223 -6.67 -12.01 13.72
C ARG A 223 -5.80 -13.22 13.37
N HIS A 224 -4.63 -13.28 14.01
CA HIS A 224 -3.54 -14.17 13.64
C HIS A 224 -3.84 -15.66 13.80
N GLU A 225 -4.39 -16.05 14.95
CA GLU A 225 -4.67 -17.47 15.23
C GLU A 225 -5.69 -18.03 14.23
N GLU A 226 -6.76 -17.28 13.97
CA GLU A 226 -7.82 -17.69 13.04
C GLU A 226 -7.32 -17.77 11.60
N SER A 227 -6.55 -16.77 11.16
CA SER A 227 -5.95 -16.76 9.82
C SER A 227 -5.00 -17.94 9.60
N LEU A 228 -4.10 -18.20 10.56
CA LEU A 228 -3.15 -19.31 10.49
C LEU A 228 -3.82 -20.67 10.53
N SER A 229 -4.86 -20.84 11.35
CA SER A 229 -5.63 -22.08 11.41
C SER A 229 -6.29 -22.37 10.06
N ILE A 230 -6.88 -21.34 9.42
CA ILE A 230 -7.48 -21.47 8.10
C ILE A 230 -6.44 -21.86 7.06
N TYR A 231 -5.31 -21.14 6.95
CA TYR A 231 -4.31 -21.46 5.92
C TYR A 231 -3.73 -22.87 6.07
N LYS A 232 -3.50 -23.33 7.30
CA LYS A 232 -3.06 -24.72 7.54
C LYS A 232 -4.09 -25.74 7.05
N HIS A 233 -5.37 -25.54 7.37
CA HIS A 233 -6.47 -26.41 6.91
C HIS A 233 -6.54 -26.46 5.38
N ILE A 234 -6.45 -25.31 4.71
CA ILE A 234 -6.50 -25.26 3.24
C ILE A 234 -5.32 -26.02 2.63
N ILE A 235 -4.10 -25.86 3.18
CA ILE A 235 -2.91 -26.58 2.71
C ILE A 235 -3.10 -28.08 2.86
N GLU A 236 -3.56 -28.54 4.03
CA GLU A 236 -3.80 -29.97 4.30
C GLU A 236 -4.81 -30.57 3.31
N VAL A 237 -5.95 -29.89 3.07
CA VAL A 237 -6.96 -30.34 2.09
C VAL A 237 -6.39 -30.41 0.67
N MET A 238 -5.60 -29.41 0.27
CA MET A 238 -4.98 -29.37 -1.07
C MET A 238 -3.91 -30.44 -1.23
N GLU A 239 -3.06 -30.66 -0.23
CA GLU A 239 -2.01 -31.68 -0.23
C GLU A 239 -2.60 -33.10 -0.24
N ASN A 240 -3.64 -33.35 0.56
CA ASN A 240 -4.31 -34.65 0.60
C ASN A 240 -5.03 -34.98 -0.71
N THR A 241 -5.55 -33.97 -1.42
CA THR A 241 -6.34 -34.19 -2.64
C THR A 241 -5.48 -34.26 -3.91
N TYR A 242 -4.54 -33.33 -4.04
CA TYR A 242 -3.75 -33.17 -5.27
C TYR A 242 -2.30 -33.62 -5.13
N GLY A 243 -1.81 -33.79 -3.90
CA GLY A 243 -0.42 -34.09 -3.60
C GLY A 243 0.42 -32.85 -3.27
N VAL A 244 1.51 -33.08 -2.54
CA VAL A 244 2.40 -32.03 -2.02
C VAL A 244 3.10 -31.19 -3.10
N ASN A 245 3.23 -31.72 -4.32
CA ASN A 245 3.94 -31.09 -5.45
C ASN A 245 3.02 -30.65 -6.60
N HIS A 246 1.71 -30.63 -6.39
CA HIS A 246 0.76 -30.24 -7.43
C HIS A 246 0.58 -28.71 -7.49
N PHE A 247 0.45 -28.14 -8.69
CA PHE A 247 0.34 -26.69 -8.86
C PHE A 247 -0.82 -26.07 -8.07
N LYS A 248 -1.98 -26.72 -7.96
CA LYS A 248 -3.12 -26.22 -7.17
C LYS A 248 -2.80 -26.03 -5.68
N THR A 249 -1.78 -26.72 -5.16
CA THR A 249 -1.32 -26.56 -3.77
C THR A 249 -0.61 -25.21 -3.57
N THR A 250 -0.06 -24.59 -4.63
CA THR A 250 0.65 -23.30 -4.52
C THR A 250 -0.27 -22.16 -4.12
N TYR A 251 -1.55 -22.19 -4.47
CA TYR A 251 -2.51 -21.14 -4.09
C TYR A 251 -2.68 -21.01 -2.57
N ALA A 252 -2.61 -22.13 -1.85
CA ALA A 252 -2.72 -22.16 -0.39
C ALA A 252 -1.40 -21.78 0.28
N LEU A 253 -0.27 -22.25 -0.27
CA LEU A 253 1.08 -21.90 0.19
C LEU A 253 1.38 -20.40 0.01
N GLU A 254 0.86 -19.79 -1.05
CA GLU A 254 1.00 -18.36 -1.35
C GLU A 254 0.46 -17.47 -0.21
N ASP A 255 -0.73 -17.78 0.30
CA ASP A 255 -1.36 -16.97 1.34
C ASP A 255 -0.59 -17.04 2.67
N LEU A 256 -0.06 -18.22 2.98
CA LEU A 256 0.79 -18.44 4.14
C LEU A 256 2.16 -17.75 3.96
N LEU A 257 2.74 -17.84 2.77
CA LEU A 257 3.98 -17.13 2.41
C LEU A 257 3.79 -15.62 2.61
N LEU A 258 2.71 -15.05 2.07
CA LEU A 258 2.42 -13.63 2.17
C LEU A 258 2.23 -13.20 3.63
N TYR A 259 1.55 -14.03 4.42
CA TYR A 259 1.35 -13.80 5.85
C TYR A 259 2.69 -13.69 6.60
N TYR A 260 3.59 -14.67 6.46
CA TYR A 260 4.89 -14.66 7.16
C TYR A 260 5.86 -13.63 6.59
N SER A 261 5.84 -13.39 5.27
CA SER A 261 6.66 -12.34 4.64
C SER A 261 6.35 -10.97 5.24
N ARG A 262 5.06 -10.65 5.45
CA ARG A 262 4.65 -9.38 6.09
C ARG A 262 5.11 -9.23 7.53
N LYS A 263 5.38 -10.33 8.22
CA LYS A 263 5.88 -10.34 9.60
C LYS A 263 7.41 -10.37 9.69
N GLY A 264 8.12 -10.37 8.57
CA GLY A 264 9.58 -10.46 8.54
C GLY A 264 10.12 -11.82 9.00
N ARG A 265 9.29 -12.87 8.95
CA ARG A 265 9.68 -14.24 9.36
C ARG A 265 10.24 -15.00 8.17
N ASP A 266 11.43 -14.58 7.74
CA ASP A 266 12.13 -15.16 6.60
C ASP A 266 12.53 -16.64 6.80
N ASP A 267 12.67 -17.06 8.07
CA ASP A 267 12.92 -18.45 8.47
C ASP A 267 11.80 -19.41 8.00
N ILE A 268 10.55 -18.94 7.94
CA ILE A 268 9.39 -19.71 7.48
C ILE A 268 9.04 -19.37 6.03
N ALA A 269 9.16 -18.09 5.65
CA ALA A 269 8.80 -17.63 4.31
C ALA A 269 9.73 -18.20 3.22
N ASN A 270 11.03 -18.28 3.46
CA ASN A 270 11.99 -18.74 2.44
C ASN A 270 11.73 -20.20 2.02
N PRO A 271 11.57 -21.18 2.94
CA PRO A 271 11.24 -22.55 2.56
C PRO A 271 9.91 -22.69 1.81
N LEU A 272 8.88 -21.95 2.21
CA LEU A 272 7.59 -21.94 1.50
C LEU A 272 7.74 -21.42 0.07
N ARG A 273 8.59 -20.41 -0.12
CA ARG A 273 8.87 -19.83 -1.42
C ARG A 273 9.59 -20.80 -2.34
N ASP A 274 10.68 -21.39 -1.87
CA ASP A 274 11.45 -22.36 -2.65
C ASP A 274 10.57 -23.54 -3.07
N ARG A 275 9.68 -23.97 -2.18
CA ARG A 275 8.65 -24.97 -2.49
C ARG A 275 7.71 -24.52 -3.59
N ILE A 276 7.16 -23.30 -3.53
CA ILE A 276 6.26 -22.78 -4.57
C ILE A 276 6.98 -22.70 -5.92
N ILE A 277 8.20 -22.16 -5.97
CA ILE A 277 8.98 -22.04 -7.21
C ILE A 277 9.29 -23.41 -7.80
N SER A 278 9.74 -24.36 -6.97
CA SER A 278 10.02 -25.72 -7.41
C SER A 278 8.78 -26.43 -7.98
N ILE A 279 7.61 -26.22 -7.38
CA ILE A 279 6.34 -26.74 -7.91
C ILE A 279 6.03 -26.11 -9.27
N LEU A 280 6.22 -24.81 -9.44
CA LEU A 280 5.96 -24.10 -10.69
C LEU A 280 6.92 -24.53 -11.81
N GLU A 281 8.19 -24.74 -11.51
CA GLU A 281 9.21 -25.19 -12.47
C GLU A 281 8.97 -26.64 -12.94
N ASN A 282 8.60 -27.52 -12.02
CA ASN A 282 8.46 -28.96 -12.31
C ASN A 282 7.10 -29.34 -12.95
N ASN A 283 6.12 -28.42 -13.00
CA ASN A 283 4.78 -28.67 -13.54
C ASN A 283 4.46 -27.83 -14.79
N LEU A 284 5.48 -27.45 -15.56
CA LEU A 284 5.33 -26.61 -16.77
C LEU A 284 4.44 -27.23 -17.88
N GLU A 285 4.18 -28.54 -17.84
CA GLU A 285 3.45 -29.27 -18.91
C GLU A 285 2.00 -29.63 -18.56
N TYR A 286 1.58 -29.53 -17.28
CA TYR A 286 0.34 -30.15 -16.77
C TYR A 286 -0.80 -29.17 -16.46
N VAL A 287 -0.72 -27.93 -16.93
CA VAL A 287 -1.71 -26.87 -16.63
C VAL A 287 -2.18 -26.21 -17.91
N ASP A 288 -3.47 -25.92 -17.99
CA ASP A 288 -4.03 -24.97 -18.97
C ASP A 288 -3.20 -23.67 -18.94
N GLU A 289 -2.64 -23.29 -20.09
CA GLU A 289 -1.55 -22.30 -20.15
C GLU A 289 -1.95 -20.94 -19.59
N ASP A 290 -3.23 -20.57 -19.73
CA ASP A 290 -3.80 -19.29 -19.30
C ASP A 290 -3.90 -19.16 -17.76
N SER A 291 -4.33 -20.21 -17.05
CA SER A 291 -4.46 -20.17 -15.58
C SER A 291 -3.11 -20.05 -14.86
N ARG A 292 -2.05 -20.56 -15.48
CA ARG A 292 -0.66 -20.49 -14.98
C ARG A 292 -0.06 -19.10 -15.19
N TYR A 293 -0.35 -18.47 -16.34
CA TYR A 293 0.11 -17.13 -16.67
C TYR A 293 -0.36 -16.07 -15.65
N ASP A 294 -1.63 -16.13 -15.26
CA ASP A 294 -2.22 -15.20 -14.30
C ASP A 294 -1.60 -15.34 -12.91
N LEU A 295 -1.37 -16.57 -12.46
CA LEU A 295 -0.74 -16.85 -11.17
C LEU A 295 0.70 -16.30 -11.13
N LEU A 296 1.50 -16.53 -12.17
CA LEU A 296 2.87 -16.01 -12.24
C LEU A 296 2.89 -14.47 -12.23
N PHE A 297 1.95 -13.83 -12.93
CA PHE A 297 1.84 -12.38 -12.92
C PHE A 297 1.43 -11.83 -11.54
N GLN A 298 0.49 -12.50 -10.86
CA GLN A 298 0.09 -12.14 -9.50
C GLN A 298 1.26 -12.27 -8.53
N LEU A 299 2.01 -13.37 -8.59
CA LEU A 299 3.19 -13.60 -7.77
C LEU A 299 4.28 -12.55 -8.02
N SER A 300 4.55 -12.18 -9.27
CA SER A 300 5.53 -11.11 -9.56
C SER A 300 5.11 -9.79 -8.91
N GLY A 301 3.84 -9.40 -9.01
CA GLY A 301 3.34 -8.18 -8.39
C GLY A 301 3.43 -8.21 -6.85
N LEU A 302 3.19 -9.37 -6.24
CA LEU A 302 3.36 -9.56 -4.79
C LEU A 302 4.82 -9.44 -4.36
N TYR A 303 5.75 -10.07 -5.09
CA TYR A 303 7.18 -9.99 -4.79
C TYR A 303 7.75 -8.58 -5.02
N SER A 304 7.28 -7.88 -6.05
CA SER A 304 7.61 -6.47 -6.30
C SER A 304 7.27 -5.58 -5.11
N LYS A 305 6.03 -5.71 -4.59
CA LYS A 305 5.55 -4.95 -3.42
C LYS A 305 6.32 -5.27 -2.13
N ALA A 306 6.88 -6.48 -2.03
CA ALA A 306 7.71 -6.89 -0.91
C ALA A 306 9.20 -6.52 -1.10
N ALA A 307 9.57 -5.82 -2.18
CA ALA A 307 10.95 -5.55 -2.59
C ALA A 307 11.81 -6.83 -2.73
N ARG A 308 11.18 -7.96 -3.06
CA ARG A 308 11.81 -9.28 -3.25
C ARG A 308 12.14 -9.50 -4.71
N TYR A 309 13.09 -8.72 -5.21
CA TYR A 309 13.33 -8.64 -6.64
C TYR A 309 13.88 -9.95 -7.23
N ASP A 310 14.73 -10.71 -6.52
CA ASP A 310 15.25 -12.00 -7.02
C ASP A 310 14.15 -13.01 -7.33
N ASP A 311 13.14 -13.05 -6.46
CA ASP A 311 11.98 -13.94 -6.59
C ASP A 311 11.06 -13.49 -7.72
N GLU A 312 10.85 -12.17 -7.83
CA GLU A 312 10.12 -11.55 -8.94
C GLU A 312 10.76 -11.91 -10.29
N GLU A 313 12.09 -11.80 -10.42
CA GLU A 313 12.78 -12.14 -11.66
C GLU A 313 12.62 -13.62 -12.03
N ARG A 314 12.75 -14.55 -11.07
CA ARG A 314 12.58 -15.98 -11.33
C ARG A 314 11.19 -16.27 -11.92
N VAL A 315 10.14 -15.75 -11.28
CA VAL A 315 8.76 -15.91 -11.72
C VAL A 315 8.51 -15.25 -13.09
N LEU A 316 9.05 -14.04 -13.31
CA LEU A 316 8.93 -13.35 -14.60
C LEU A 316 9.69 -14.08 -15.72
N ARG A 317 10.82 -14.74 -15.44
CA ARG A 317 11.53 -15.56 -16.43
C ARG A 317 10.75 -16.82 -16.79
N ILE A 318 10.17 -17.50 -15.81
CA ILE A 318 9.29 -18.65 -16.07
C ILE A 318 8.11 -18.22 -16.96
N ARG A 319 7.48 -17.08 -16.64
CA ARG A 319 6.40 -16.50 -17.45
C ARG A 319 6.85 -16.13 -18.87
N MET A 320 8.06 -15.60 -19.03
CA MET A 320 8.63 -15.26 -20.33
C MET A 320 8.73 -16.48 -21.25
N GLU A 321 9.18 -17.63 -20.74
CA GLU A 321 9.32 -18.83 -21.55
C GLU A 321 7.97 -19.40 -22.01
N ILE A 322 6.92 -19.26 -21.20
CA ILE A 322 5.55 -19.61 -21.59
C ILE A 322 5.06 -18.68 -22.71
N LEU A 323 5.20 -17.36 -22.50
CA LEU A 323 4.72 -16.36 -23.46
C LEU A 323 5.41 -16.44 -24.82
N LYS A 324 6.71 -16.74 -24.85
CA LYS A 324 7.45 -16.93 -26.10
C LYS A 324 6.91 -18.09 -26.93
N LYS A 325 6.50 -19.19 -26.30
CA LYS A 325 5.91 -20.34 -26.99
C LYS A 325 4.55 -20.00 -27.57
N GLN A 326 3.74 -19.24 -26.84
CA GLN A 326 2.35 -18.93 -27.21
C GLN A 326 2.23 -17.83 -28.27
N TYR A 327 3.00 -16.74 -28.13
CA TYR A 327 2.83 -15.53 -28.95
C TYR A 327 4.01 -15.25 -29.91
N GLY A 328 5.08 -16.05 -29.83
CA GLY A 328 6.30 -15.85 -30.60
C GLY A 328 7.17 -14.68 -30.08
N PRO A 329 8.44 -14.60 -30.52
CA PRO A 329 9.43 -13.68 -29.94
C PRO A 329 9.22 -12.19 -30.28
N ASP A 330 8.50 -11.88 -31.36
CA ASP A 330 8.33 -10.50 -31.87
C ASP A 330 6.98 -9.85 -31.48
N SER A 331 6.26 -10.42 -30.51
CA SER A 331 4.96 -9.91 -30.05
C SER A 331 5.08 -8.74 -29.06
N SER A 332 4.12 -7.81 -29.09
CA SER A 332 4.01 -6.72 -28.10
C SER A 332 3.86 -7.23 -26.66
N ILE A 333 3.34 -8.44 -26.47
CA ILE A 333 3.26 -9.12 -25.16
C ILE A 333 4.67 -9.44 -24.64
N ILE A 334 5.60 -9.85 -25.51
CA ILE A 334 7.00 -10.08 -25.16
C ILE A 334 7.69 -8.77 -24.81
N ALA A 335 7.44 -7.69 -25.56
CA ALA A 335 7.98 -6.36 -25.24
C ALA A 335 7.56 -5.92 -23.82
N ARG A 336 6.28 -6.08 -23.47
CA ARG A 336 5.78 -5.76 -22.13
C ARG A 336 6.42 -6.64 -21.04
N GLN A 337 6.62 -7.93 -21.32
CA GLN A 337 7.29 -8.83 -20.39
C GLN A 337 8.76 -8.48 -20.16
N LEU A 338 9.48 -8.09 -21.22
CA LEU A 338 10.83 -7.53 -21.10
C LEU A 338 10.82 -6.26 -20.23
N GLY A 339 9.81 -5.40 -20.40
CA GLY A 339 9.61 -4.22 -19.58
C GLY A 339 9.46 -4.52 -18.08
N PHE A 340 8.72 -5.56 -17.70
CA PHE A 340 8.61 -5.98 -16.29
C PHE A 340 9.95 -6.46 -15.73
N ILE A 341 10.68 -7.33 -16.45
CA ILE A 341 12.00 -7.81 -16.03
C ILE A 341 12.99 -6.64 -15.92
N ALA A 342 12.92 -5.68 -16.85
CA ALA A 342 13.76 -4.50 -16.84
C ALA A 342 13.49 -3.62 -15.60
N HIS A 343 12.23 -3.44 -15.20
CA HIS A 343 11.88 -2.74 -13.95
C HIS A 343 12.48 -3.42 -12.72
N THR A 344 12.40 -4.75 -12.63
CA THR A 344 13.02 -5.52 -11.55
C THR A 344 14.53 -5.25 -11.48
N TYR A 345 15.22 -5.19 -12.64
CA TYR A 345 16.64 -4.84 -12.68
C TYR A 345 16.93 -3.38 -12.31
N THR A 346 16.10 -2.42 -12.76
CA THR A 346 16.22 -1.02 -12.36
C THR A 346 16.08 -0.87 -10.84
N ALA A 347 15.13 -1.57 -10.21
CA ALA A 347 14.91 -1.52 -8.78
C ALA A 347 16.09 -2.11 -7.96
N ARG A 348 16.84 -3.05 -8.53
CA ARG A 348 18.11 -3.56 -7.95
C ARG A 348 19.33 -2.70 -8.24
N GLY A 349 19.20 -1.64 -9.05
CA GLY A 349 20.33 -0.81 -9.48
C GLY A 349 21.19 -1.43 -10.59
N HIS A 350 20.73 -2.51 -11.25
CA HIS A 350 21.41 -3.13 -12.38
C HIS A 350 21.02 -2.44 -13.70
N TYR A 351 21.43 -1.19 -13.84
CA TYR A 351 20.97 -0.28 -14.89
C TYR A 351 21.35 -0.75 -16.32
N GLU A 352 22.51 -1.38 -16.50
CA GLU A 352 22.98 -1.85 -17.82
C GLU A 352 22.10 -2.99 -18.35
N LYS A 353 21.70 -3.92 -17.48
CA LYS A 353 20.79 -5.02 -17.84
C LYS A 353 19.40 -4.48 -18.14
N ALA A 354 18.92 -3.54 -17.33
CA ALA A 354 17.64 -2.88 -17.56
C ALA A 354 17.62 -2.13 -18.90
N GLU A 355 18.70 -1.39 -19.22
CA GLU A 355 18.87 -0.68 -20.49
C GLU A 355 18.74 -1.63 -21.69
N GLN A 356 19.44 -2.76 -21.66
CA GLN A 356 19.40 -3.77 -22.73
C GLN A 356 17.97 -4.31 -22.93
N LEU A 357 17.27 -4.61 -21.86
CA LEU A 357 15.91 -5.15 -21.91
C LEU A 357 14.89 -4.12 -22.41
N PHE A 358 14.98 -2.86 -21.96
CA PHE A 358 14.11 -1.79 -22.46
C PHE A 358 14.40 -1.45 -23.92
N LYS A 359 15.67 -1.44 -24.36
CA LYS A 359 16.02 -1.29 -25.78
C LYS A 359 15.46 -2.43 -26.64
N HIS A 360 15.50 -3.66 -26.14
CA HIS A 360 14.93 -4.80 -26.82
C HIS A 360 13.39 -4.68 -26.92
N ALA A 361 12.72 -4.33 -25.82
CA ALA A 361 11.28 -4.06 -25.83
C ALA A 361 10.90 -2.95 -26.81
N LEU A 362 11.65 -1.84 -26.79
CA LEU A 362 11.46 -0.72 -27.71
C LEU A 362 11.62 -1.15 -29.18
N ALA A 363 12.65 -1.94 -29.50
CA ALA A 363 12.88 -2.42 -30.86
C ALA A 363 11.72 -3.30 -31.37
N ILE A 364 11.15 -4.16 -30.50
CA ILE A 364 9.96 -4.95 -30.83
C ILE A 364 8.78 -4.02 -31.13
N VAL A 365 8.52 -3.04 -30.26
CA VAL A 365 7.43 -2.07 -30.45
C VAL A 365 7.63 -1.28 -31.75
N GLU A 366 8.82 -0.74 -32.00
CA GLU A 366 9.14 -0.01 -33.24
C GLU A 366 8.96 -0.86 -34.51
N LYS A 367 9.30 -2.16 -34.45
CA LYS A 367 9.12 -3.11 -35.57
C LYS A 367 7.64 -3.37 -35.83
N THR A 368 6.84 -3.60 -34.78
CA THR A 368 5.40 -3.86 -34.90
C THR A 368 4.62 -2.67 -35.45
N GLY A 369 5.02 -1.43 -35.12
CA GLY A 369 4.40 -0.21 -35.65
C GLY A 369 4.66 0.04 -37.15
N LYS A 370 5.76 -0.48 -37.71
CA LYS A 370 6.15 -0.28 -39.13
C LYS A 370 5.44 -1.22 -40.11
N SER A 371 4.75 -2.26 -39.63
CA SER A 371 4.12 -3.31 -40.45
C SER A 371 2.80 -2.91 -41.13
N ASN A 372 2.47 -1.62 -41.23
CA ASN A 372 1.27 -1.09 -41.92
C ASN A 372 -0.08 -1.68 -41.44
N THR A 373 -0.59 -1.21 -40.29
CA THR A 373 -2.04 -1.02 -40.00
C THR A 373 -2.36 -0.43 -38.62
N ILE A 374 -1.39 -0.21 -37.72
CA ILE A 374 -1.68 0.17 -36.33
C ILE A 374 -0.86 1.41 -35.94
N ASN A 375 -1.35 2.59 -36.31
CA ASN A 375 -0.94 3.85 -35.69
C ASN A 375 -1.98 4.24 -34.62
N THR A 376 -2.26 3.30 -33.70
CA THR A 376 -3.26 3.49 -32.63
C THR A 376 -2.63 4.19 -31.44
N SER A 377 -3.46 4.87 -30.64
CA SER A 377 -3.04 5.53 -29.40
C SER A 377 -2.34 4.59 -28.40
N SER A 378 -2.52 3.26 -28.50
CA SER A 378 -1.81 2.27 -27.68
C SER A 378 -0.33 2.13 -28.07
N HIS A 379 0.00 2.11 -29.35
CA HIS A 379 1.38 2.01 -29.82
C HIS A 379 2.22 3.24 -29.41
N LEU A 380 1.65 4.44 -29.55
CA LEU A 380 2.30 5.69 -29.15
C LEU A 380 2.47 5.79 -27.62
N ARG A 381 1.53 5.23 -26.83
CA ARG A 381 1.67 5.10 -25.37
C ARG A 381 2.84 4.20 -25.00
N ASP A 382 2.96 3.04 -25.64
CA ASP A 382 4.06 2.10 -25.38
C ASP A 382 5.41 2.75 -25.73
N LEU A 383 5.51 3.47 -26.86
CA LEU A 383 6.73 4.21 -27.22
C LEU A 383 7.10 5.30 -26.19
N SER A 384 6.15 6.15 -25.78
CA SER A 384 6.39 7.17 -24.75
C SER A 384 6.83 6.52 -23.43
N PHE A 385 6.18 5.44 -23.02
CA PHE A 385 6.56 4.68 -21.82
C PHE A 385 8.02 4.20 -21.89
N TYR A 386 8.42 3.49 -22.94
CA TYR A 386 9.80 2.98 -23.05
C TYR A 386 10.84 4.10 -23.16
N PHE A 387 10.51 5.24 -23.78
CA PHE A 387 11.38 6.41 -23.78
C PHE A 387 11.57 6.99 -22.38
N ILE A 388 10.51 7.13 -21.57
CA ILE A 388 10.63 7.58 -20.18
C ILE A 388 11.46 6.60 -19.34
N GLN A 389 11.25 5.30 -19.52
CA GLN A 389 12.02 4.28 -18.79
C GLN A 389 13.52 4.33 -19.12
N LEU A 390 13.87 4.47 -20.41
CA LEU A 390 15.26 4.65 -20.84
C LEU A 390 15.83 5.96 -20.30
N ALA A 391 15.07 7.06 -20.37
CA ALA A 391 15.51 8.33 -19.81
C ALA A 391 15.80 8.24 -18.31
N SER A 392 14.94 7.54 -17.56
CA SER A 392 15.12 7.25 -16.12
C SER A 392 16.43 6.52 -15.83
N ILE A 393 16.72 5.49 -16.62
CA ILE A 393 17.97 4.71 -16.48
C ILE A 393 19.19 5.57 -16.76
N TYR A 394 19.19 6.31 -17.87
CA TYR A 394 20.33 7.16 -18.22
C TYR A 394 20.57 8.25 -17.18
N TYR A 395 19.52 8.85 -16.61
CA TYR A 395 19.65 9.79 -15.50
C TYR A 395 20.25 9.15 -14.24
N LYS A 396 19.89 7.90 -13.92
CA LYS A 396 20.47 7.16 -12.79
C LYS A 396 21.94 6.78 -13.02
N GLN A 397 22.37 6.73 -14.28
CA GLN A 397 23.77 6.53 -14.69
C GLN A 397 24.53 7.87 -14.90
N ASP A 398 23.91 9.02 -14.56
CA ASP A 398 24.42 10.38 -14.84
C ASP A 398 24.72 10.67 -16.33
N ARG A 399 24.12 9.89 -17.24
CA ARG A 399 24.18 10.04 -18.71
C ARG A 399 23.09 10.99 -19.18
N PHE A 400 23.26 12.26 -18.84
CA PHE A 400 22.17 13.20 -18.94
C PHE A 400 21.79 13.59 -20.38
N ASP A 401 22.73 13.57 -21.33
CA ASP A 401 22.42 13.89 -22.73
C ASP A 401 21.47 12.86 -23.35
N GLU A 402 21.71 11.57 -23.11
CA GLU A 402 20.80 10.52 -23.53
C GLU A 402 19.46 10.59 -22.78
N ALA A 403 19.49 10.89 -21.48
CA ALA A 403 18.27 11.07 -20.72
C ALA A 403 17.42 12.23 -21.25
N GLU A 404 18.05 13.35 -21.63
CA GLU A 404 17.39 14.50 -22.24
C GLU A 404 16.79 14.14 -23.60
N HIS A 405 17.55 13.45 -24.46
CA HIS A 405 17.11 13.00 -25.77
C HIS A 405 15.85 12.12 -25.71
N PHE A 406 15.85 11.10 -24.84
CA PHE A 406 14.70 10.21 -24.69
C PHE A 406 13.51 10.91 -24.02
N SER A 407 13.74 11.77 -23.02
CA SER A 407 12.66 12.55 -22.39
C SER A 407 11.98 13.50 -23.37
N LYS A 408 12.75 14.18 -24.24
CA LYS A 408 12.20 15.06 -25.29
C LYS A 408 11.40 14.28 -26.33
N LYS A 409 11.83 13.07 -26.70
CA LYS A 409 11.05 12.18 -27.57
C LYS A 409 9.73 11.76 -26.93
N ALA A 410 9.75 11.39 -25.65
CA ALA A 410 8.54 11.09 -24.90
C ALA A 410 7.61 12.30 -24.85
N LEU A 411 8.13 13.48 -24.49
CA LEU A 411 7.36 14.73 -24.44
C LEU A 411 6.73 15.06 -25.79
N ALA A 412 7.45 14.93 -26.89
CA ALA A 412 6.92 15.21 -28.23
C ALA A 412 5.80 14.25 -28.66
N ILE A 413 5.84 12.99 -28.21
CA ILE A 413 4.71 12.06 -28.36
C ILE A 413 3.58 12.52 -27.45
N GLU A 414 3.89 12.86 -26.21
CA GLU A 414 2.90 13.17 -25.20
C GLU A 414 2.09 14.44 -25.53
N GLU A 415 2.75 15.49 -26.00
CA GLU A 415 2.15 16.75 -26.45
C GLU A 415 1.25 16.56 -27.69
N LYS A 416 1.52 15.55 -28.53
CA LYS A 416 0.75 15.25 -29.74
C LYS A 416 -0.43 14.31 -29.51
N VAL A 417 -0.27 13.34 -28.61
CA VAL A 417 -1.18 12.20 -28.46
C VAL A 417 -2.08 12.33 -27.24
N PHE A 418 -1.57 12.89 -26.14
CA PHE A 418 -2.36 13.05 -24.92
C PHE A 418 -2.98 14.43 -24.92
N LEU A 419 -4.27 14.48 -25.24
CA LEU A 419 -5.14 15.66 -25.12
C LEU A 419 -5.38 16.07 -23.65
N TYR A 420 -4.44 15.80 -22.73
CA TYR A 420 -4.48 16.21 -21.33
C TYR A 420 -3.12 16.14 -20.62
N LEU A 421 -3.00 16.99 -19.61
CA LEU A 421 -1.76 17.57 -19.10
C LEU A 421 -1.04 16.77 -17.99
N HIS A 422 -1.63 15.70 -17.43
CA HIS A 422 -1.06 15.01 -16.26
C HIS A 422 0.27 14.28 -16.56
N LYS A 423 0.38 13.56 -17.69
CA LYS A 423 1.65 12.92 -18.08
C LYS A 423 2.69 13.94 -18.56
N VAL A 424 2.20 14.97 -19.24
CA VAL A 424 3.02 16.08 -19.75
C VAL A 424 3.71 16.82 -18.60
N HIS A 425 3.03 17.08 -17.47
CA HIS A 425 3.69 17.72 -16.33
C HIS A 425 4.80 16.84 -15.75
N MET A 426 4.62 15.51 -15.66
CA MET A 426 5.62 14.60 -15.08
C MET A 426 6.87 14.56 -15.94
N THR A 427 6.70 14.50 -17.27
CA THR A 427 7.81 14.54 -18.21
C THR A 427 8.51 15.90 -18.22
N ILE A 428 7.76 17.01 -18.19
CA ILE A 428 8.32 18.37 -18.06
C ILE A 428 9.11 18.50 -16.76
N TYR A 429 8.54 18.05 -15.64
CA TYR A 429 9.18 18.03 -14.33
C TYR A 429 10.45 17.17 -14.32
N TYR A 430 10.44 16.03 -15.00
CA TYR A 430 11.59 15.15 -15.13
C TYR A 430 12.74 15.82 -15.89
N ILE A 431 12.43 16.51 -17.00
CA ILE A 431 13.42 17.31 -17.74
C ILE A 431 13.94 18.47 -16.87
N GLY A 432 13.06 19.12 -16.09
CA GLY A 432 13.46 20.12 -15.11
C GLY A 432 14.47 19.60 -14.08
N ASN A 433 14.24 18.39 -13.56
CA ASN A 433 15.18 17.71 -12.66
C ASN A 433 16.52 17.39 -13.31
N LEU A 434 16.50 16.99 -14.57
CA LEU A 434 17.71 16.72 -15.33
C LEU A 434 18.57 17.98 -15.45
N TYR A 435 17.97 19.12 -15.79
CA TYR A 435 18.67 20.40 -15.82
C TYR A 435 19.12 20.86 -14.43
N TRP A 436 18.28 20.70 -13.40
CA TRP A 436 18.65 21.05 -12.03
C TRP A 436 19.88 20.26 -11.55
N ARG A 437 19.94 18.95 -11.80
CA ARG A 437 21.12 18.11 -11.45
C ARG A 437 22.39 18.50 -12.18
N GLN A 438 22.28 19.08 -13.37
CA GLN A 438 23.41 19.63 -14.13
C GLN A 438 23.83 21.04 -13.65
N GLY A 439 23.13 21.64 -12.68
CA GLY A 439 23.33 23.03 -12.28
C GLY A 439 22.73 24.07 -13.23
N ARG A 440 21.97 23.65 -14.24
CA ARG A 440 21.32 24.52 -15.24
C ARG A 440 19.99 25.08 -14.71
N TYR A 441 20.08 25.83 -13.62
CA TYR A 441 18.91 26.29 -12.87
C TYR A 441 17.99 27.22 -13.67
N THR A 442 18.55 28.04 -14.56
CA THR A 442 17.79 28.94 -15.44
C THR A 442 16.89 28.21 -16.44
N GLU A 443 17.25 26.99 -16.82
CA GLU A 443 16.46 26.14 -17.72
C GLU A 443 15.50 25.23 -16.95
N ALA A 444 15.86 24.85 -15.72
CA ALA A 444 15.02 24.04 -14.84
C ALA A 444 13.79 24.81 -14.32
N GLU A 445 13.99 26.06 -13.88
CA GLU A 445 12.93 26.90 -13.28
C GLU A 445 11.65 27.02 -14.15
N PRO A 446 11.72 27.40 -15.45
CA PRO A 446 10.53 27.51 -16.27
C PRO A 446 9.82 26.17 -16.48
N LEU A 447 10.54 25.05 -16.49
CA LEU A 447 9.95 23.72 -16.61
C LEU A 447 9.20 23.34 -15.32
N PHE A 448 9.79 23.56 -14.15
CA PHE A 448 9.09 23.32 -12.90
C PHE A 448 7.87 24.21 -12.72
N ASN A 449 7.96 25.50 -13.07
CA ASN A 449 6.82 26.41 -13.04
C ASN A 449 5.71 25.98 -14.00
N LYS A 450 6.05 25.56 -15.23
CA LYS A 450 5.08 25.02 -16.19
C LYS A 450 4.42 23.74 -15.68
N SER A 451 5.19 22.86 -15.03
CA SER A 451 4.65 21.66 -14.39
C SER A 451 3.70 22.00 -13.23
N LEU A 452 4.08 22.94 -12.37
CA LEU A 452 3.25 23.42 -11.25
C LEU A 452 1.95 24.06 -11.76
N GLU A 453 2.02 24.93 -12.75
CA GLU A 453 0.84 25.58 -13.34
C GLU A 453 -0.13 24.53 -13.92
N ILE A 454 0.41 23.51 -14.59
CA ILE A 454 -0.39 22.39 -15.07
C ILE A 454 -1.04 21.65 -13.89
N GLN A 455 -0.29 21.33 -12.83
CA GLN A 455 -0.81 20.63 -11.67
C GLN A 455 -1.88 21.45 -10.94
N GLU A 456 -1.68 22.75 -10.75
CA GLU A 456 -2.65 23.68 -10.15
C GLU A 456 -3.93 23.79 -11.00
N LYS A 457 -3.84 23.66 -12.33
CA LYS A 457 -5.00 23.69 -13.24
C LYS A 457 -5.74 22.35 -13.38
N THR A 458 -5.09 21.23 -13.06
CA THR A 458 -5.59 19.88 -13.38
C THR A 458 -5.90 19.02 -12.16
N GLY A 459 -5.26 19.29 -11.02
CA GLY A 459 -5.47 18.61 -9.76
C GLY A 459 -6.23 19.50 -8.77
N GLY A 460 -7.09 18.89 -7.95
CA GLY A 460 -7.66 19.57 -6.79
C GLY A 460 -6.55 20.08 -5.86
N SER A 461 -6.84 21.14 -5.09
CA SER A 461 -5.92 21.95 -4.28
C SER A 461 -5.17 21.21 -3.14
N PHE A 462 -5.18 19.87 -3.10
CA PHE A 462 -4.70 19.03 -1.99
C PHE A 462 -3.92 17.76 -2.39
N SER A 463 -3.43 17.63 -3.63
CA SER A 463 -2.72 16.41 -4.08
C SER A 463 -1.27 16.30 -3.54
N SER A 464 -0.81 15.05 -3.27
CA SER A 464 0.59 14.74 -2.86
C SER A 464 1.63 15.24 -3.85
N TRP A 465 1.28 15.19 -5.14
CA TRP A 465 2.13 15.58 -6.25
C TRP A 465 2.40 17.09 -6.24
N LEU A 466 1.38 17.89 -5.92
CA LEU A 466 1.51 19.34 -5.82
C LEU A 466 2.45 19.75 -4.68
N ALA A 467 2.32 19.12 -3.50
CA ALA A 467 3.24 19.35 -2.39
C ALA A 467 4.68 18.96 -2.74
N SER A 468 4.86 17.79 -3.33
CA SER A 468 6.18 17.33 -3.80
C SER A 468 6.79 18.35 -4.76
N SER A 469 6.05 18.80 -5.78
CA SER A 469 6.52 19.82 -6.73
C SER A 469 6.94 21.13 -6.06
N PHE A 470 6.19 21.61 -5.07
CA PHE A 470 6.61 22.78 -4.28
C PHE A 470 7.92 22.53 -3.52
N SER A 471 8.10 21.35 -2.92
CA SER A 471 9.36 21.00 -2.25
C SER A 471 10.56 21.01 -3.22
N TYR A 472 10.38 20.57 -4.46
CA TYR A 472 11.46 20.58 -5.45
C TYR A 472 11.79 21.98 -5.96
N VAL A 473 10.79 22.84 -6.20
CA VAL A 473 11.04 24.25 -6.53
C VAL A 473 11.67 25.00 -5.37
N ALA A 474 11.27 24.68 -4.14
CA ALA A 474 11.92 25.19 -2.94
C ALA A 474 13.41 24.82 -2.93
N LYS A 475 13.72 23.55 -3.23
CA LYS A 475 15.10 23.05 -3.29
C LYS A 475 15.93 23.74 -4.38
N LEU A 476 15.36 23.94 -5.57
CA LEU A 476 16.00 24.71 -6.65
C LEU A 476 16.39 26.12 -6.16
N HIS A 477 15.50 26.83 -5.48
CA HIS A 477 15.78 28.17 -4.96
C HIS A 477 16.77 28.16 -3.80
N GLU A 478 16.75 27.12 -2.96
CA GLU A 478 17.76 26.92 -1.90
C GLU A 478 19.17 26.79 -2.50
N ASP A 479 19.33 25.99 -3.55
CA ASP A 479 20.62 25.78 -4.23
C ASP A 479 21.10 27.02 -4.99
N GLN A 480 20.18 27.92 -5.38
CA GLN A 480 20.48 29.25 -5.89
C GLN A 480 20.81 30.28 -4.78
N GLY A 481 20.63 29.93 -3.50
CA GLY A 481 20.83 30.82 -2.35
C GLY A 481 19.64 31.74 -2.03
N PHE A 482 18.50 31.57 -2.69
CA PHE A 482 17.27 32.35 -2.45
C PHE A 482 16.42 31.76 -1.33
N PHE A 483 16.96 31.74 -0.10
CA PHE A 483 16.35 31.09 1.06
C PHE A 483 14.94 31.62 1.43
N GLY A 484 14.62 32.88 1.13
CA GLY A 484 13.27 33.42 1.35
C GLY A 484 12.23 32.78 0.42
N LYS A 485 12.52 32.74 -0.89
CA LYS A 485 11.65 32.07 -1.88
C LYS A 485 11.53 30.57 -1.59
N ALA A 486 12.65 29.92 -1.25
CA ALA A 486 12.66 28.52 -0.87
C ALA A 486 11.75 28.26 0.34
N LEU A 487 11.83 29.11 1.37
CA LEU A 487 11.01 28.98 2.57
C LEU A 487 9.51 29.12 2.27
N ASP A 488 9.11 30.05 1.41
CA ASP A 488 7.70 30.22 1.03
C ASP A 488 7.14 28.97 0.31
N TYR A 489 7.92 28.36 -0.59
CA TYR A 489 7.52 27.12 -1.25
C TYR A 489 7.47 25.93 -0.27
N TYR A 490 8.44 25.80 0.64
CA TYR A 490 8.40 24.78 1.68
C TYR A 490 7.22 24.96 2.64
N ARG A 491 6.81 26.19 2.96
CA ARG A 491 5.59 26.47 3.73
C ARG A 491 4.32 26.02 3.01
N ARG A 492 4.19 26.32 1.71
CA ARG A 492 3.07 25.83 0.88
C ARG A 492 3.05 24.29 0.84
N SER A 493 4.20 23.67 0.61
CA SER A 493 4.33 22.20 0.64
C SER A 493 3.95 21.61 2.00
N THR A 494 4.49 22.16 3.08
CA THR A 494 4.25 21.69 4.46
C THR A 494 2.79 21.85 4.86
N SER A 495 2.13 22.94 4.45
CA SER A 495 0.71 23.19 4.71
C SER A 495 -0.18 22.17 3.99
N ILE A 496 0.11 21.87 2.73
CA ILE A 496 -0.59 20.80 1.98
C ILE A 496 -0.34 19.46 2.67
N GLU A 497 0.90 19.12 2.98
CA GLU A 497 1.22 17.84 3.63
C GLU A 497 0.63 17.71 5.03
N GLN A 498 0.60 18.79 5.82
CA GLN A 498 -0.06 18.79 7.12
C GLN A 498 -1.57 18.59 6.97
N SER A 499 -2.21 19.29 6.02
CA SER A 499 -3.64 19.13 5.73
C SER A 499 -3.93 17.69 5.29
N ARG A 500 -3.07 17.13 4.42
CA ARG A 500 -3.11 15.73 4.02
C ARG A 500 -2.90 14.81 5.22
N MET A 501 -1.98 15.08 6.13
CA MET A 501 -1.73 14.31 7.37
C MET A 501 -2.89 14.34 8.35
N VAL A 502 -3.61 15.46 8.48
CA VAL A 502 -4.85 15.51 9.27
C VAL A 502 -5.94 14.68 8.60
N GLN A 503 -6.06 14.78 7.28
CA GLN A 503 -6.98 13.97 6.48
C GLN A 503 -6.53 12.50 6.33
N SER A 504 -5.26 12.18 6.60
CA SER A 504 -4.59 10.89 6.41
C SER A 504 -4.10 10.21 7.71
N ALA A 505 -4.28 10.81 8.89
CA ALA A 505 -4.16 10.13 10.19
C ALA A 505 -5.14 8.93 10.32
N THR A 506 -6.06 8.91 9.39
CA THR A 506 -6.97 7.88 8.93
C THR A 506 -6.28 6.76 8.11
N LYS A 507 -5.38 7.07 7.15
CA LYS A 507 -4.71 6.15 6.21
C LYS A 507 -3.73 5.19 6.91
N LEU A 508 -4.24 4.17 7.58
CA LEU A 508 -3.45 3.07 8.13
C LEU A 508 -3.34 1.91 7.12
N SER A 509 -2.42 2.00 6.14
CA SER A 509 -2.02 0.83 5.33
C SER A 509 -0.73 1.03 4.51
N THR A 510 0.13 0.01 4.59
CA THR A 510 1.24 -0.53 3.77
C THR A 510 1.92 0.21 2.59
N GLY A 511 1.47 1.36 2.09
CA GLY A 511 2.26 2.25 1.20
C GLY A 511 3.21 3.21 1.95
N PHE A 512 3.26 3.05 3.28
CA PHE A 512 3.69 4.06 4.24
C PHE A 512 5.19 4.40 4.23
N GLN A 513 6.05 3.58 3.63
CA GLN A 513 7.50 3.81 3.68
C GLN A 513 7.94 4.89 2.68
N ASP A 514 7.42 4.84 1.44
CA ASP A 514 7.77 5.83 0.42
C ASP A 514 7.11 7.18 0.71
N GLU A 515 5.83 7.20 1.11
CA GLU A 515 5.14 8.44 1.49
C GLU A 515 5.76 9.08 2.74
N ARG A 516 6.15 8.30 3.76
CA ARG A 516 6.91 8.84 4.91
C ARG A 516 8.28 9.37 4.52
N ARG A 517 8.98 8.69 3.60
CA ARG A 517 10.29 9.15 3.12
C ARG A 517 10.14 10.50 2.40
N GLN A 518 9.10 10.65 1.58
CA GLN A 518 8.77 11.91 0.89
C GLN A 518 8.37 13.02 1.88
N LEU A 519 7.45 12.74 2.81
CA LEU A 519 7.05 13.68 3.86
C LEU A 519 8.26 14.15 4.68
N ARG A 520 9.11 13.21 5.10
CA ARG A 520 10.32 13.53 5.84
C ARG A 520 11.28 14.36 4.99
N TYR A 521 11.45 14.07 3.70
CA TYR A 521 12.24 14.89 2.80
C TYR A 521 11.73 16.34 2.76
N THR A 522 10.43 16.54 2.56
CA THR A 522 9.78 17.87 2.58
C THR A 522 10.03 18.61 3.88
N PHE A 523 9.78 17.98 5.03
CA PHE A 523 9.95 18.64 6.32
C PHE A 523 11.42 18.93 6.65
N MET A 524 12.34 18.06 6.25
CA MET A 524 13.78 18.31 6.42
C MET A 524 14.27 19.43 5.52
N GLY A 525 13.78 19.51 4.28
CA GLY A 525 14.03 20.63 3.38
C GLY A 525 13.53 21.95 3.96
N HIS A 526 12.33 21.96 4.54
CA HIS A 526 11.79 23.12 5.25
C HIS A 526 12.70 23.54 6.42
N LEU A 527 13.11 22.60 7.28
CA LEU A 527 14.04 22.89 8.37
C LEU A 527 15.34 23.51 7.85
N ASN A 528 15.95 22.93 6.82
CA ASN A 528 17.17 23.46 6.20
C ASN A 528 16.98 24.88 5.67
N SER A 529 15.86 25.14 4.99
CA SER A 529 15.53 26.47 4.47
C SER A 529 15.33 27.51 5.58
N LEU A 530 14.77 27.13 6.75
CA LEU A 530 14.67 28.02 7.91
C LEU A 530 16.06 28.45 8.39
N PHE A 531 17.03 27.52 8.47
CA PHE A 531 18.40 27.89 8.85
C PHE A 531 19.07 28.81 7.83
N GLY A 532 18.91 28.50 6.55
CA GLY A 532 19.42 29.33 5.47
C GLY A 532 18.83 30.74 5.53
N ALA A 533 17.53 30.84 5.78
CA ALA A 533 16.81 32.10 5.91
C ALA A 533 17.26 32.90 7.15
N VAL A 534 17.56 32.26 8.28
CA VAL A 534 18.15 32.94 9.46
C VAL A 534 19.55 33.47 9.13
N LYS A 535 20.39 32.66 8.48
CA LYS A 535 21.74 33.07 8.09
C LYS A 535 21.72 34.21 7.07
N ALA A 536 20.73 34.24 6.19
CA ALA A 536 20.50 35.29 5.21
C ALA A 536 19.68 36.47 5.76
N GLU A 537 19.40 36.51 7.07
CA GLU A 537 18.65 37.58 7.75
C GLU A 537 17.23 37.82 7.20
N VAL A 538 16.64 36.82 6.54
CA VAL A 538 15.27 36.86 6.00
C VAL A 538 14.23 36.65 7.10
N ILE A 539 14.58 35.87 8.13
CA ILE A 539 13.74 35.59 9.30
C ILE A 539 14.61 35.65 10.56
N ASN A 540 14.04 36.15 11.66
CA ASN A 540 14.75 36.16 12.94
C ASN A 540 14.80 34.75 13.56
N LYS A 541 15.80 34.52 14.42
CA LYS A 541 16.06 33.20 15.02
C LYS A 541 14.89 32.68 15.87
N GLU A 542 14.21 33.54 16.63
CA GLU A 542 13.13 33.12 17.53
C GLU A 542 11.90 32.60 16.76
N ALA A 543 11.52 33.31 15.69
CA ALA A 543 10.45 32.89 14.78
C ALA A 543 10.83 31.58 14.07
N ALA A 544 12.07 31.47 13.60
CA ALA A 544 12.57 30.25 12.95
C ALA A 544 12.60 29.05 13.92
N ASP A 545 13.03 29.24 15.17
CA ASP A 545 13.07 28.17 16.18
C ASP A 545 11.66 27.69 16.53
N THR A 546 10.68 28.61 16.59
CA THR A 546 9.26 28.30 16.82
C THR A 546 8.66 27.48 15.66
N GLU A 547 8.91 27.91 14.42
CA GLU A 547 8.45 27.20 13.22
C GLU A 547 9.14 25.83 13.11
N ALA A 548 10.46 25.78 13.32
CA ALA A 548 11.26 24.56 13.29
C ALA A 548 10.80 23.54 14.34
N PHE A 549 10.42 23.99 15.55
CA PHE A 549 9.89 23.08 16.58
C PHE A 549 8.61 22.37 16.14
N SER A 550 7.74 23.06 15.40
CA SER A 550 6.49 22.51 14.87
C SER A 550 6.74 21.56 13.70
N VAL A 551 7.55 21.99 12.71
CA VAL A 551 7.93 21.18 11.54
C VAL A 551 8.68 19.91 11.95
N ALA A 552 9.56 19.99 12.95
CA ALA A 552 10.29 18.84 13.44
C ALA A 552 9.39 17.77 14.08
N GLN A 553 8.23 18.14 14.64
CA GLN A 553 7.26 17.16 15.13
C GLN A 553 6.57 16.42 13.98
N LEU A 554 6.30 17.11 12.87
CA LEU A 554 5.77 16.49 11.64
C LEU A 554 6.77 15.51 11.01
N ALA A 555 8.06 15.85 11.03
CA ALA A 555 9.13 14.96 10.58
C ALA A 555 9.33 13.73 11.47
N ARG A 556 8.95 13.81 12.76
CA ARG A 556 9.04 12.75 13.78
C ARG A 556 7.80 11.84 13.73
N THR A 557 7.52 11.22 12.60
CA THR A 557 6.52 10.13 12.56
C THR A 557 7.18 8.82 12.99
N SER A 558 7.26 8.57 14.31
CA SER A 558 7.86 7.34 14.85
C SER A 558 6.93 6.13 14.71
N ASP A 559 7.50 4.96 14.44
CA ASP A 559 6.79 3.68 14.50
C ASP A 559 6.19 3.42 15.89
N VAL A 560 6.84 3.95 16.93
CA VAL A 560 6.40 3.88 18.33
C VAL A 560 5.12 4.70 18.56
N ALA A 561 5.01 5.93 18.04
CA ALA A 561 3.79 6.72 18.13
C ALA A 561 2.63 6.07 17.36
N GLY A 562 2.91 5.49 16.18
CA GLY A 562 1.93 4.70 15.43
C GLY A 562 1.51 3.41 16.15
N ALA A 563 2.43 2.74 16.83
CA ALA A 563 2.15 1.56 17.64
C ALA A 563 1.35 1.89 18.91
N ILE A 564 1.66 3.01 19.58
CA ILE A 564 0.92 3.52 20.74
C ILE A 564 -0.48 3.98 20.34
N ALA A 565 -0.64 4.65 19.19
CA ALA A 565 -1.93 4.96 18.59
C ALA A 565 -2.76 3.69 18.33
N LYS A 566 -2.17 2.67 17.70
CA LYS A 566 -2.80 1.36 17.48
C LYS A 566 -3.16 0.66 18.79
N MET A 567 -2.29 0.75 19.80
CA MET A 567 -2.50 0.17 21.12
C MET A 567 -3.60 0.91 21.89
N ALA A 568 -3.65 2.24 21.84
CA ALA A 568 -4.73 3.05 22.38
C ALA A 568 -6.08 2.71 21.73
N ALA A 569 -6.10 2.47 20.42
CA ALA A 569 -7.26 1.93 19.71
C ALA A 569 -7.66 0.51 20.13
N ARG A 570 -6.69 -0.33 20.54
CA ARG A 570 -6.96 -1.64 21.15
C ARG A 570 -7.48 -1.54 22.58
N PHE A 571 -7.01 -0.59 23.39
CA PHE A 571 -7.52 -0.35 24.74
C PHE A 571 -8.92 0.29 24.75
N ALA A 572 -9.27 1.04 23.70
CA ALA A 572 -10.61 1.56 23.46
C ALA A 572 -11.70 0.47 23.28
N VAL A 573 -11.31 -0.79 23.05
CA VAL A 573 -12.20 -1.96 22.95
C VAL A 573 -13.04 -2.17 24.22
N GLY A 574 -12.64 -1.62 25.37
CA GLY A 574 -13.40 -1.70 26.62
C GLY A 574 -14.73 -0.92 26.66
N LYS A 575 -15.04 -0.07 25.65
CA LYS A 575 -16.32 0.66 25.54
C LYS A 575 -16.96 0.41 24.17
N ASN A 576 -18.08 -0.30 24.14
CA ASN A 576 -18.78 -0.74 22.92
C ASN A 576 -19.06 0.37 21.89
N THR A 577 -19.27 1.61 22.32
CA THR A 577 -19.56 2.77 21.45
C THR A 577 -18.34 3.30 20.72
N LEU A 578 -17.21 3.48 21.42
CA LEU A 578 -15.95 3.93 20.82
C LEU A 578 -15.42 2.90 19.81
N ALA A 579 -15.51 1.61 20.14
CA ALA A 579 -15.11 0.54 19.23
C ALA A 579 -15.94 0.51 17.94
N GLY A 580 -17.21 0.92 17.98
CA GLY A 580 -18.07 1.07 16.80
C GLY A 580 -17.64 2.25 15.92
N LEU A 581 -17.49 3.43 16.54
CA LEU A 581 -17.06 4.65 15.85
C LEU A 581 -15.67 4.50 15.20
N VAL A 582 -14.70 3.90 15.90
CA VAL A 582 -13.35 3.68 15.37
C VAL A 582 -13.36 2.74 14.16
N ARG A 583 -14.19 1.68 14.20
CA ARG A 583 -14.34 0.75 13.08
C ARG A 583 -14.99 1.42 11.88
N GLU A 584 -16.05 2.20 12.10
CA GLU A 584 -16.71 2.95 11.03
C GLU A 584 -15.76 3.98 10.41
N HIS A 585 -14.98 4.67 11.25
CA HIS A 585 -13.93 5.57 10.81
C HIS A 585 -12.93 4.84 9.92
N GLN A 586 -12.31 3.76 10.37
CA GLN A 586 -11.37 2.97 9.56
C GLN A 586 -11.96 2.50 8.21
N ASN A 587 -13.24 2.15 8.18
CA ASN A 587 -13.91 1.74 6.93
C ASN A 587 -14.09 2.91 5.96
N LEU A 588 -14.60 4.07 6.42
CA LEU A 588 -14.80 5.25 5.55
C LEU A 588 -13.49 5.73 4.94
N ILE A 589 -12.40 5.63 5.69
CA ILE A 589 -11.08 5.99 5.20
C ILE A 589 -10.66 5.04 4.09
N SER A 590 -10.83 3.75 4.32
CA SER A 590 -10.41 2.75 3.34
C SER A 590 -11.20 2.91 2.04
N LEU A 591 -12.49 3.28 2.14
CA LEU A 591 -13.34 3.65 1.01
C LEU A 591 -12.89 4.98 0.36
N TRP A 592 -12.50 5.98 1.14
CA TRP A 592 -11.96 7.23 0.59
C TRP A 592 -10.71 7.01 -0.25
N ILE A 593 -9.74 6.24 0.26
CA ILE A 593 -8.46 5.93 -0.43
C ILE A 593 -8.75 5.27 -1.77
N ALA A 594 -9.63 4.29 -1.73
CA ALA A 594 -10.11 3.63 -2.90
C ALA A 594 -10.73 4.58 -3.93
N LEU A 595 -11.65 5.44 -3.54
CA LEU A 595 -12.28 6.37 -4.47
C LEU A 595 -11.26 7.33 -5.09
N ASP A 596 -10.28 7.79 -4.30
CA ASP A 596 -9.17 8.64 -4.74
C ASP A 596 -8.30 7.92 -5.79
N GLU A 597 -7.95 6.66 -5.53
CA GLU A 597 -7.23 5.81 -6.49
C GLU A 597 -8.08 5.52 -7.75
N ALA A 598 -9.41 5.42 -7.62
CA ALA A 598 -10.32 5.11 -8.73
C ALA A 598 -10.49 6.34 -9.61
N LEU A 599 -10.48 7.51 -8.98
CA LEU A 599 -10.42 8.80 -9.63
C LEU A 599 -9.10 8.91 -10.39
N ASP A 600 -7.96 8.59 -9.78
CA ASP A 600 -6.66 8.58 -10.46
C ASP A 600 -6.63 7.64 -11.67
N GLU A 601 -7.20 6.43 -11.55
CA GLU A 601 -7.32 5.49 -12.67
C GLU A 601 -8.29 5.98 -13.76
N THR A 602 -9.45 6.53 -13.37
CA THR A 602 -10.46 7.07 -14.29
C THR A 602 -9.91 8.29 -15.02
N LEU A 603 -9.17 9.13 -14.31
CA LEU A 603 -8.40 10.20 -14.90
C LEU A 603 -7.38 9.60 -15.86
N ALA A 604 -6.51 8.67 -15.46
CA ALA A 604 -5.54 7.99 -16.34
C ALA A 604 -6.16 7.35 -17.60
N GLU A 605 -7.39 6.88 -17.52
CA GLU A 605 -8.13 6.29 -18.62
C GLU A 605 -8.79 7.35 -19.52
N ASN A 606 -9.45 8.36 -18.96
CA ASN A 606 -9.95 9.53 -19.69
C ASN A 606 -8.79 10.26 -20.39
N LEU A 607 -7.61 10.27 -19.76
CA LEU A 607 -6.31 10.71 -20.28
C LEU A 607 -5.87 9.91 -21.51
N SER A 608 -6.39 8.70 -21.68
CA SER A 608 -6.09 7.81 -22.78
C SER A 608 -7.05 7.97 -23.98
N LYS A 609 -8.24 8.54 -23.79
CA LYS A 609 -9.31 8.66 -24.82
C LYS A 609 -9.42 10.09 -25.42
N PRO A 610 -9.85 10.26 -26.69
CA PRO A 610 -10.16 11.57 -27.28
C PRO A 610 -11.29 12.30 -26.55
N PHE A 611 -11.34 13.65 -26.58
CA PHE A 611 -12.27 14.46 -25.76
C PHE A 611 -13.73 13.99 -25.78
N GLY A 612 -14.26 13.64 -26.96
CA GLY A 612 -15.65 13.18 -27.12
C GLY A 612 -15.95 11.75 -26.65
N ALA A 613 -14.94 10.96 -26.30
CA ALA A 613 -15.07 9.56 -25.85
C ALA A 613 -14.76 9.40 -24.35
N ARG A 614 -14.62 10.50 -23.61
CA ARG A 614 -14.26 10.51 -22.18
C ARG A 614 -15.51 10.40 -21.33
N ASN A 615 -15.40 9.65 -20.25
CA ASN A 615 -16.45 9.52 -19.26
C ASN A 615 -16.26 10.57 -18.16
N LEU A 616 -16.66 11.82 -18.46
CA LEU A 616 -16.61 12.94 -17.51
C LEU A 616 -17.67 12.81 -16.40
N GLU A 617 -18.73 12.06 -16.67
CA GLU A 617 -19.77 11.76 -15.69
C GLU A 617 -19.23 10.89 -14.55
N ASN A 618 -18.39 9.89 -14.87
CA ASN A 618 -17.72 9.06 -13.86
C ASN A 618 -16.72 9.85 -13.01
N ASP A 619 -15.91 10.74 -13.62
CA ASP A 619 -15.00 11.63 -12.90
C ASP A 619 -15.78 12.52 -11.91
N THR A 620 -16.89 13.11 -12.37
CA THR A 620 -17.75 13.95 -11.53
C THR A 620 -18.40 13.14 -10.40
N ALA A 621 -18.87 11.92 -10.68
CA ALA A 621 -19.48 11.04 -9.69
C ALA A 621 -18.48 10.58 -8.62
N LEU A 622 -17.25 10.22 -9.02
CA LEU A 622 -16.17 9.85 -8.10
C LEU A 622 -15.80 11.01 -7.18
N ARG A 623 -15.65 12.22 -7.73
CA ARG A 623 -15.39 13.44 -6.94
C ARG A 623 -16.49 13.71 -5.93
N ALA A 624 -17.76 13.61 -6.35
CA ALA A 624 -18.90 13.80 -5.45
C ALA A 624 -18.90 12.79 -4.29
N GLN A 625 -18.59 11.52 -4.56
CA GLN A 625 -18.49 10.49 -3.51
C GLN A 625 -17.30 10.74 -2.57
N ILE A 626 -16.14 11.15 -3.10
CA ILE A 626 -14.98 11.55 -2.28
C ILE A 626 -15.36 12.72 -1.37
N ASP A 627 -16.03 13.73 -1.89
CA ASP A 627 -16.47 14.90 -1.12
C ASP A 627 -17.46 14.50 -0.02
N GLU A 628 -18.43 13.63 -0.31
CA GLU A 628 -19.38 13.13 0.68
C GLU A 628 -18.66 12.37 1.82
N ILE A 629 -17.76 11.44 1.48
CA ILE A 629 -17.00 10.70 2.48
C ILE A 629 -16.10 11.62 3.29
N THR A 630 -15.49 12.62 2.65
CA THR A 630 -14.67 13.63 3.32
C THR A 630 -15.50 14.39 4.36
N VAL A 631 -16.72 14.79 4.02
CA VAL A 631 -17.67 15.41 4.97
C VAL A 631 -18.01 14.47 6.12
N ARG A 632 -18.35 13.20 5.83
CA ARG A 632 -18.68 12.20 6.86
C ARG A 632 -17.50 11.90 7.79
N LEU A 633 -16.29 11.79 7.24
CA LEU A 633 -15.05 11.65 8.01
C LEU A 633 -14.85 12.86 8.92
N GLY A 634 -15.02 14.08 8.40
CA GLY A 634 -14.94 15.31 9.20
C GLY A 634 -15.95 15.34 10.35
N GLN A 635 -17.21 14.97 10.09
CA GLN A 635 -18.24 14.86 11.13
C GLN A 635 -17.88 13.84 12.22
N MET A 636 -17.38 12.67 11.81
CA MET A 636 -16.97 11.64 12.76
C MET A 636 -15.71 12.01 13.53
N ASP A 637 -14.78 12.74 12.91
CA ASP A 637 -13.60 13.29 13.58
C ASP A 637 -13.97 14.36 14.62
N VAL A 638 -14.94 15.24 14.29
CA VAL A 638 -15.51 16.18 15.26
C VAL A 638 -16.16 15.42 16.42
N LYS A 639 -16.93 14.37 16.13
CA LYS A 639 -17.55 13.53 17.15
C LYS A 639 -16.52 12.82 18.04
N LEU A 640 -15.49 12.20 17.45
CA LEU A 640 -14.39 11.56 18.17
C LEU A 640 -13.63 12.57 19.03
N THR A 641 -13.43 13.79 18.55
CA THR A 641 -12.74 14.86 19.30
C THR A 641 -13.57 15.33 20.48
N MET A 642 -14.90 15.47 20.32
CA MET A 642 -15.78 15.93 21.40
C MET A 642 -16.06 14.84 22.44
N GLU A 643 -16.34 13.61 22.00
CA GLU A 643 -16.74 12.52 22.90
C GLU A 643 -15.55 11.73 23.46
N PHE A 644 -14.41 11.71 22.77
CA PHE A 644 -13.22 10.93 23.13
C PHE A 644 -11.90 11.71 22.87
N PRO A 645 -11.72 12.90 23.47
CA PRO A 645 -10.54 13.74 23.24
C PRO A 645 -9.23 13.04 23.58
N GLU A 646 -9.20 12.14 24.58
CA GLU A 646 -8.02 11.36 24.93
C GLU A 646 -7.63 10.36 23.84
N TYR A 647 -8.62 9.77 23.18
CA TYR A 647 -8.39 8.87 22.05
C TYR A 647 -7.78 9.64 20.87
N LYS A 648 -8.37 10.80 20.49
CA LYS A 648 -7.87 11.60 19.36
C LYS A 648 -6.46 12.12 19.59
N GLU A 649 -6.13 12.53 20.82
CA GLU A 649 -4.77 12.94 21.19
C GLU A 649 -3.75 11.81 21.02
N LEU A 650 -4.12 10.58 21.39
CA LEU A 650 -3.25 9.41 21.29
C LEU A 650 -3.14 8.88 19.86
N THR A 651 -4.21 8.96 19.06
CA THR A 651 -4.22 8.38 17.71
C THR A 651 -3.80 9.35 16.61
N SER A 652 -3.91 10.65 16.83
CA SER A 652 -3.59 11.68 15.83
C SER A 652 -3.01 12.92 16.51
N PRO A 653 -1.83 12.79 17.17
CA PRO A 653 -1.24 13.90 17.88
C PRO A 653 -0.86 15.03 16.93
N GLN A 654 -1.53 16.17 17.05
CA GLN A 654 -1.14 17.38 16.35
C GLN A 654 0.21 17.89 16.88
N PRO A 655 1.07 18.47 16.03
CA PRO A 655 2.24 19.20 16.50
C PRO A 655 1.82 20.21 17.57
N MET A 656 2.44 20.10 18.73
CA MET A 656 2.21 21.04 19.82
C MET A 656 2.97 22.33 19.53
N SER A 657 2.33 23.48 19.75
CA SER A 657 3.04 24.75 19.68
C SER A 657 4.16 24.80 20.74
N LEU A 658 5.22 25.57 20.47
CA LEU A 658 6.31 25.73 21.41
C LEU A 658 5.80 26.30 22.75
N ALA A 659 4.92 27.31 22.69
CA ALA A 659 4.33 27.94 23.87
C ALA A 659 3.49 26.95 24.70
N ASP A 660 2.69 26.10 24.07
CA ASP A 660 1.93 25.07 24.78
C ASP A 660 2.85 24.07 25.48
N ALA A 661 3.91 23.62 24.81
CA ALA A 661 4.90 22.72 25.40
C ALA A 661 5.59 23.36 26.61
N GLN A 662 5.96 24.64 26.53
CA GLN A 662 6.54 25.40 27.64
C GLN A 662 5.56 25.52 28.83
N SER A 663 4.27 25.73 28.55
CA SER A 663 3.24 25.87 29.59
C SER A 663 3.04 24.59 30.43
N LEU A 664 3.39 23.42 29.88
CA LEU A 664 3.25 22.11 30.52
C LEU A 664 4.46 21.70 31.36
N LEU A 665 5.57 22.45 31.28
CA LEU A 665 6.80 22.17 32.01
C LEU A 665 6.88 22.95 33.33
N GLY A 666 7.35 22.26 34.37
CA GLY A 666 7.78 22.87 35.62
C GLY A 666 9.02 23.75 35.46
N SER A 667 9.37 24.53 36.49
CA SER A 667 10.57 25.38 36.48
C SER A 667 11.88 24.58 36.57
N ASP A 668 11.83 23.38 37.16
CA ASP A 668 12.93 22.42 37.27
C ASP A 668 12.84 21.28 36.24
N GLU A 669 12.01 21.45 35.21
CA GLU A 669 11.81 20.46 34.14
C GLU A 669 12.31 21.00 32.80
N ALA A 670 12.75 20.09 31.94
CA ALA A 670 13.04 20.39 30.55
C ALA A 670 12.57 19.27 29.63
N LEU A 671 12.23 19.63 28.41
CA LEU A 671 11.99 18.70 27.31
C LEU A 671 13.20 18.75 26.36
N VAL A 672 13.79 17.61 26.10
CA VAL A 672 14.90 17.41 25.18
C VAL A 672 14.42 16.53 24.03
N ALA A 673 14.40 17.07 22.82
CA ALA A 673 13.78 16.39 21.68
C ALA A 673 14.75 16.31 20.49
N TYR A 674 14.90 15.13 19.91
CA TYR A 674 15.84 14.85 18.82
C TYR A 674 15.15 14.70 17.46
N LEU A 675 15.85 15.01 16.37
CA LEU A 675 15.49 14.64 14.99
C LEU A 675 16.77 14.41 14.20
N GLY A 676 17.08 13.15 13.86
CA GLY A 676 18.24 12.84 13.03
C GLY A 676 17.98 13.22 11.58
N ALA A 677 18.98 13.75 10.89
CA ALA A 677 19.09 13.90 9.44
C ALA A 677 20.12 12.89 8.89
N GLU A 678 20.38 12.87 7.59
CA GLU A 678 21.41 11.98 7.03
C GLU A 678 22.81 12.34 7.56
N ASP A 679 23.14 13.62 7.61
CA ASP A 679 24.48 14.13 7.89
C ASP A 679 24.63 14.81 9.26
N ARG A 680 23.53 15.07 9.97
CA ARG A 680 23.50 15.81 11.25
C ARG A 680 22.31 15.41 12.11
N THR A 681 22.25 15.88 13.36
CA THR A 681 21.09 15.69 14.24
C THR A 681 20.65 17.04 14.82
N PHE A 682 19.34 17.29 14.85
CA PHE A 682 18.76 18.47 15.49
C PHE A 682 18.30 18.15 16.91
N LEU A 683 18.57 19.07 17.82
CA LEU A 683 18.30 18.95 19.26
C LEU A 683 17.54 20.18 19.73
N TRP A 684 16.33 20.00 20.25
CA TRP A 684 15.59 21.07 20.93
C TRP A 684 15.68 20.88 22.43
N VAL A 685 16.02 21.95 23.15
CA VAL A 685 15.91 22.02 24.61
C VAL A 685 14.86 23.07 24.94
N VAL A 686 13.74 22.62 25.48
CA VAL A 686 12.59 23.46 25.83
C VAL A 686 12.43 23.49 27.35
N ARG A 687 12.31 24.69 27.89
CA ARG A 687 12.04 25.00 29.30
C ARG A 687 10.87 25.94 29.38
N LYS A 688 10.29 26.07 30.58
CA LYS A 688 9.14 26.94 30.83
C LYS A 688 9.29 28.37 30.31
N ALA A 689 10.50 28.94 30.33
CA ALA A 689 10.76 30.33 29.96
C ALA A 689 11.74 30.49 28.78
N SER A 690 12.27 29.40 28.24
CA SER A 690 13.23 29.47 27.12
C SER A 690 13.15 28.22 26.26
N ALA A 691 13.52 28.35 24.99
CA ALA A 691 13.69 27.24 24.10
C ALA A 691 14.86 27.55 23.18
N GLU A 692 15.71 26.57 22.93
CA GLU A 692 16.77 26.70 21.96
C GLU A 692 16.92 25.41 21.17
N MET A 693 17.24 25.55 19.89
CA MET A 693 17.59 24.46 19.01
C MET A 693 19.10 24.49 18.69
N LYS A 694 19.72 23.30 18.77
CA LYS A 694 21.12 23.04 18.46
C LYS A 694 21.23 22.07 17.29
N ARG A 695 22.28 22.24 16.50
CA ARG A 695 22.70 21.28 15.47
C ARG A 695 23.89 20.49 16.01
N LEU A 696 23.81 19.18 15.87
CA LEU A 696 24.82 18.23 16.30
C LEU A 696 25.48 17.62 15.06
N ASP A 697 26.80 17.59 15.05
CA ASP A 697 27.61 17.07 13.95
C ASP A 697 27.71 15.53 14.05
N ILE A 698 26.56 14.87 14.01
CA ILE A 698 26.42 13.41 13.94
C ILE A 698 25.17 13.05 13.14
N GLY A 699 25.36 12.31 12.05
CA GLY A 699 24.29 11.86 11.16
C GLY A 699 23.52 10.65 11.67
N ARG A 700 22.38 10.34 11.05
CA ARG A 700 21.54 9.20 11.45
C ARG A 700 22.25 7.86 11.29
N ASN A 701 23.05 7.68 10.25
CA ASN A 701 23.75 6.40 10.01
C ASN A 701 24.86 6.19 11.05
N GLU A 702 25.71 7.19 11.24
CA GLU A 702 26.76 7.19 12.27
C GLU A 702 26.16 6.96 13.68
N LEU A 703 25.04 7.63 13.98
CA LEU A 703 24.34 7.43 15.25
C LEU A 703 23.77 6.02 15.40
N THR A 704 23.30 5.43 14.30
CA THR A 704 22.77 4.06 14.30
C THR A 704 23.87 3.04 14.57
N GLU A 705 25.02 3.17 13.92
CA GLU A 705 26.20 2.34 14.17
C GLU A 705 26.69 2.48 15.62
N ALA A 706 26.87 3.72 16.09
CA ALA A 706 27.33 3.98 17.44
C ALA A 706 26.38 3.42 18.52
N VAL A 707 25.06 3.54 18.33
CA VAL A 707 24.07 2.97 19.24
C VAL A 707 24.03 1.45 19.18
N ALA A 708 24.14 0.85 17.98
CA ALA A 708 24.15 -0.60 17.83
C ALA A 708 25.36 -1.23 18.53
N GLU A 709 26.55 -0.66 18.35
CA GLU A 709 27.77 -1.08 19.05
C GLU A 709 27.60 -0.98 20.58
N LEU A 710 27.10 0.16 21.08
CA LEU A 710 26.90 0.34 22.52
C LEU A 710 25.86 -0.63 23.09
N ARG A 711 24.80 -0.92 22.33
CA ARG A 711 23.74 -1.87 22.72
C ARG A 711 24.24 -3.31 22.79
N GLY A 712 25.25 -3.69 22.01
CA GLY A 712 25.85 -5.03 22.10
C GLY A 712 26.34 -5.38 23.52
N GLY A 713 26.76 -4.38 24.30
CA GLY A 713 27.13 -4.55 25.71
C GLY A 713 25.97 -4.45 26.71
N LEU A 714 24.77 -4.04 26.29
CA LEU A 714 23.57 -3.93 27.14
C LEU A 714 22.62 -5.11 26.98
N ASP A 715 22.59 -5.70 25.79
CA ASP A 715 21.65 -6.76 25.40
C ASP A 715 22.41 -7.88 24.66
N PRO A 716 23.37 -8.55 25.35
CA PRO A 716 24.18 -9.60 24.73
C PRO A 716 23.35 -10.83 24.38
N VAL A 717 23.61 -11.40 23.21
CA VAL A 717 23.05 -12.69 22.78
C VAL A 717 23.93 -13.84 23.28
N ASP A 718 23.34 -15.02 23.45
CA ASP A 718 24.06 -16.27 23.80
C ASP A 718 24.81 -16.25 25.14
N VAL A 719 24.22 -15.62 26.17
CA VAL A 719 24.76 -15.62 27.54
C VAL A 719 24.25 -16.83 28.33
N GLU A 720 25.14 -17.77 28.67
CA GLU A 720 24.83 -18.91 29.56
C GLU A 720 25.25 -18.62 31.01
N THR A 721 26.32 -17.84 31.20
CA THR A 721 26.90 -17.51 32.50
C THR A 721 27.30 -16.03 32.59
N VAL A 722 27.48 -15.53 33.82
CA VAL A 722 27.92 -14.14 34.08
C VAL A 722 29.25 -13.80 33.41
N LYS A 723 30.10 -14.81 33.14
CA LYS A 723 31.40 -14.62 32.46
C LYS A 723 31.25 -14.38 30.95
N ASP A 724 30.10 -14.74 30.39
CA ASP A 724 29.81 -14.58 28.96
C ASP A 724 29.27 -13.17 28.65
N ILE A 725 28.93 -12.39 29.68
CA ILE A 725 28.48 -11.01 29.53
C ILE A 725 29.71 -10.13 29.18
N PRO A 726 29.73 -9.49 28.00
CA PRO A 726 30.83 -8.61 27.62
C PRO A 726 30.84 -7.35 28.49
N PRO A 727 32.02 -6.75 28.74
CA PRO A 727 32.10 -5.49 29.45
C PRO A 727 31.40 -4.39 28.65
N PHE A 728 30.58 -3.59 29.34
CA PHE A 728 29.97 -2.39 28.78
C PHE A 728 31.02 -1.33 28.46
N ASP A 729 31.00 -0.82 27.22
CA ASP A 729 31.95 0.18 26.73
C ASP A 729 31.61 1.59 27.23
N THR A 730 32.22 1.96 28.35
CA THR A 730 32.07 3.29 28.94
C THR A 730 32.70 4.40 28.10
N THR A 731 33.73 4.10 27.31
CA THR A 731 34.40 5.06 26.41
C THR A 731 33.44 5.47 25.31
N LYS A 732 32.84 4.49 24.65
CA LYS A 732 31.82 4.75 23.62
C LYS A 732 30.60 5.47 24.19
N ALA A 733 30.15 5.09 25.40
CA ALA A 733 29.06 5.79 26.07
C ALA A 733 29.38 7.28 26.34
N PHE A 734 30.63 7.61 26.68
CA PHE A 734 31.09 8.99 26.84
C PHE A 734 31.19 9.73 25.51
N GLU A 735 31.70 9.09 24.45
CA GLU A 735 31.75 9.68 23.10
C GLU A 735 30.35 10.04 22.58
N ILE A 736 29.39 9.11 22.74
CA ILE A 736 28.00 9.36 22.37
C ILE A 736 27.44 10.52 23.20
N TYR A 737 27.65 10.52 24.53
CA TYR A 737 27.25 11.62 25.41
C TYR A 737 27.75 12.98 24.92
N GLN A 738 29.03 13.09 24.57
CA GLN A 738 29.64 14.32 24.09
C GLN A 738 28.98 14.84 22.82
N LYS A 739 28.62 13.93 21.91
CA LYS A 739 27.97 14.29 20.64
C LYS A 739 26.49 14.63 20.80
N ILE A 740 25.75 13.93 21.66
CA ILE A 740 24.27 13.99 21.66
C ILE A 740 23.62 14.68 22.86
N PHE A 741 24.28 14.76 24.02
CA PHE A 741 23.66 15.31 25.23
C PHE A 741 24.45 16.47 25.85
N ALA A 742 25.78 16.41 25.84
CA ALA A 742 26.62 17.49 26.37
C ALA A 742 26.26 18.89 25.81
N PRO A 743 25.90 19.06 24.52
CA PRO A 743 25.48 20.37 23.99
C PRO A 743 24.20 20.94 24.63
N ALA A 744 23.37 20.13 25.29
CA ALA A 744 22.20 20.58 26.03
C ALA A 744 22.52 21.07 27.44
N GLU A 745 23.60 20.59 28.08
CA GLU A 745 23.88 20.85 29.51
C GLU A 745 23.85 22.34 29.90
N PRO A 746 24.41 23.29 29.12
CA PRO A 746 24.35 24.70 29.46
C PRO A 746 22.92 25.24 29.64
N LEU A 747 21.95 24.65 28.93
CA LEU A 747 20.54 25.04 28.96
C LEU A 747 19.79 24.35 30.10
N LEU A 748 20.31 23.24 30.63
CA LEU A 748 19.71 22.42 31.68
C LEU A 748 20.09 22.86 33.10
N LYS A 749 20.69 24.05 33.28
CA LYS A 749 21.04 24.54 34.63
C LYS A 749 19.80 24.66 35.52
N GLY A 750 19.84 23.97 36.66
CA GLY A 750 18.74 23.91 37.63
C GLY A 750 17.60 22.95 37.27
N VAL A 751 17.73 22.22 36.15
CA VAL A 751 16.79 21.16 35.77
C VAL A 751 17.10 19.89 36.57
N ARG A 752 16.05 19.23 37.06
CA ARG A 752 16.11 17.96 37.77
C ARG A 752 15.46 16.82 37.01
N HIS A 753 14.43 17.13 36.21
CA HIS A 753 13.70 16.15 35.42
C HIS A 753 13.76 16.51 33.93
N VAL A 754 14.27 15.58 33.12
CA VAL A 754 14.37 15.70 31.67
C VAL A 754 13.40 14.74 31.00
N PHE A 755 12.43 15.27 30.27
CA PHE A 755 11.61 14.52 29.33
C PHE A 755 12.38 14.39 28.01
N VAL A 756 12.56 13.18 27.51
CA VAL A 756 13.33 12.90 26.29
C VAL A 756 12.40 12.42 25.19
N ILE A 757 12.49 13.01 24.00
CA ILE A 757 11.83 12.50 22.79
C ILE A 757 12.92 12.05 21.81
N PRO A 758 13.22 10.75 21.75
CA PRO A 758 14.25 10.22 20.87
C PRO A 758 13.78 10.07 19.42
N ASP A 759 14.72 10.10 18.48
CA ASP A 759 14.49 9.80 17.06
C ASP A 759 15.48 8.73 16.58
N GLY A 760 15.06 7.90 15.62
CA GLY A 760 15.89 6.84 15.04
C GLY A 760 16.48 5.90 16.09
N ALA A 761 17.78 5.61 15.99
CA ALA A 761 18.47 4.66 16.87
C ALA A 761 18.39 5.01 18.35
N LEU A 762 18.26 6.30 18.71
CA LEU A 762 18.12 6.74 20.10
C LEU A 762 16.86 6.18 20.78
N GLN A 763 15.84 5.77 20.02
CA GLN A 763 14.64 5.14 20.59
C GLN A 763 14.98 3.83 21.29
N SER A 764 16.05 3.17 20.87
CA SER A 764 16.54 1.93 21.48
C SER A 764 17.56 2.17 22.60
N LEU A 765 18.09 3.38 22.77
CA LEU A 765 19.13 3.65 23.76
C LEU A 765 18.55 4.31 25.02
N PRO A 766 18.62 3.66 26.19
CA PRO A 766 18.27 4.32 27.45
C PRO A 766 19.35 5.37 27.75
N LEU A 767 19.08 6.66 27.49
CA LEU A 767 20.10 7.72 27.62
C LEU A 767 20.74 7.82 29.02
N GLY A 768 20.09 7.28 30.07
CA GLY A 768 20.65 7.22 31.41
C GLY A 768 21.98 6.44 31.51
N VAL A 769 22.26 5.53 30.57
CA VAL A 769 23.52 4.75 30.49
C VAL A 769 24.66 5.52 29.84
N LEU A 770 24.43 6.75 29.40
CA LEU A 770 25.49 7.60 28.91
C LEU A 770 26.42 8.04 30.05
N VAL A 771 27.70 8.21 29.75
CA VAL A 771 28.72 8.57 30.74
C VAL A 771 29.04 10.05 30.58
N THR A 772 29.08 10.82 31.68
CA THR A 772 29.19 12.29 31.61
C THR A 772 30.59 12.84 31.76
N GLU A 773 31.57 12.01 32.10
CA GLU A 773 32.99 12.38 32.24
C GLU A 773 33.89 11.33 31.58
N LYS A 774 35.15 11.68 31.28
CA LYS A 774 36.06 10.79 30.58
C LYS A 774 36.29 9.51 31.42
N PRO A 775 35.97 8.32 30.88
CA PRO A 775 36.03 7.07 31.64
C PRO A 775 37.46 6.61 31.89
N GLN A 776 37.65 5.88 33.00
CA GLN A 776 38.96 5.53 33.56
C GLN A 776 39.47 4.13 33.15
N GLY A 777 38.73 3.34 32.35
CA GLY A 777 39.19 2.04 31.83
C GLY A 777 38.19 0.89 31.92
N GLY A 778 38.54 -0.24 31.29
CA GLY A 778 37.73 -1.47 31.26
C GLY A 778 37.74 -2.18 32.62
N PHE A 779 36.55 -2.40 33.18
CA PHE A 779 36.40 -3.10 34.45
C PHE A 779 36.47 -4.61 34.21
N THR A 780 37.24 -5.31 35.05
CA THR A 780 37.33 -6.78 35.02
C THR A 780 36.17 -7.47 35.75
N ASP A 781 35.36 -6.70 36.48
CA ASP A 781 34.12 -7.14 37.13
C ASP A 781 33.07 -6.02 37.13
N PHE A 782 31.83 -6.36 37.48
CA PHE A 782 30.72 -5.41 37.47
C PHE A 782 30.78 -4.34 38.56
N SER A 783 31.59 -4.53 39.62
CA SER A 783 31.63 -3.61 40.76
C SER A 783 32.21 -2.24 40.37
N GLY A 784 33.13 -2.23 39.40
CA GLY A 784 33.73 -1.02 38.86
C GLY A 784 32.74 -0.05 38.22
N TYR A 785 31.58 -0.52 37.75
CA TYR A 785 30.55 0.35 37.16
C TYR A 785 29.85 1.27 38.19
N ARG A 786 29.99 1.00 39.49
CA ARG A 786 29.43 1.86 40.55
C ARG A 786 30.04 3.25 40.61
N GLN A 787 31.29 3.42 40.16
CA GLN A 787 31.96 4.73 40.17
C GLN A 787 31.81 5.50 38.86
N VAL A 788 31.13 4.91 37.86
CA VAL A 788 30.95 5.55 36.56
C VAL A 788 29.94 6.70 36.69
N PRO A 789 30.27 7.90 36.15
CA PRO A 789 29.39 9.07 36.22
C PRO A 789 28.26 8.96 35.19
N TRP A 790 27.29 8.09 35.48
CA TRP A 790 26.12 7.87 34.64
C TRP A 790 25.23 9.11 34.56
N LEU A 791 24.68 9.39 33.37
CA LEU A 791 23.75 10.50 33.16
C LEU A 791 22.51 10.37 34.06
N ALA A 792 22.06 9.14 34.34
CA ALA A 792 20.96 8.85 35.27
C ALA A 792 21.18 9.35 36.71
N ARG A 793 22.43 9.66 37.10
CA ARG A 793 22.75 10.27 38.40
C ARG A 793 22.52 11.79 38.43
N LYS A 794 22.55 12.45 37.27
CA LYS A 794 22.34 13.90 37.14
C LYS A 794 20.87 14.27 36.99
N TYR A 795 20.11 13.51 36.21
CA TYR A 795 18.72 13.84 35.87
C TYR A 795 17.79 12.66 36.10
N ALA A 796 16.61 12.93 36.65
CA ALA A 796 15.47 12.02 36.47
C ALA A 796 15.07 12.08 35.00
N MET A 797 14.92 10.93 34.33
CA MET A 797 14.65 10.89 32.88
C MET A 797 13.34 10.18 32.59
N THR A 798 12.56 10.73 31.66
CA THR A 798 11.34 10.09 31.16
C THR A 798 11.31 10.16 29.65
N THR A 799 11.30 9.01 29.00
CA THR A 799 11.20 8.92 27.55
C THR A 799 9.74 9.05 27.12
N LEU A 800 9.46 10.02 26.25
CA LEU A 800 8.16 10.24 25.64
C LEU A 800 8.24 9.88 24.15
N PRO A 801 7.19 9.27 23.56
CA PRO A 801 7.18 8.94 22.15
C PRO A 801 6.94 10.16 21.24
N SER A 802 6.44 11.26 21.82
CA SER A 802 6.11 12.52 21.13
C SER A 802 5.99 13.70 22.11
N VAL A 803 6.00 14.93 21.60
CA VAL A 803 5.73 16.13 22.41
C VAL A 803 4.31 16.13 22.96
N SER A 804 3.32 15.72 22.15
CA SER A 804 1.92 15.57 22.56
C SER A 804 1.73 14.63 23.76
N SER A 805 2.60 13.64 23.93
CA SER A 805 2.55 12.74 25.09
C SER A 805 2.77 13.46 26.42
N LEU A 806 3.48 14.58 26.43
CA LEU A 806 3.59 15.43 27.61
C LEU A 806 2.23 16.02 28.01
N ARG A 807 1.44 16.49 27.03
CA ARG A 807 0.08 16.97 27.27
C ARG A 807 -0.81 15.85 27.80
N ALA A 808 -0.71 14.65 27.22
CA ALA A 808 -1.46 13.50 27.69
C ALA A 808 -1.10 13.11 29.14
N LEU A 809 0.19 13.09 29.46
CA LEU A 809 0.69 12.83 30.81
C LEU A 809 0.21 13.87 31.83
N ARG A 810 0.16 15.15 31.45
CA ARG A 810 -0.21 16.25 32.35
C ARG A 810 -1.71 16.45 32.52
N ARG A 811 -2.50 16.26 31.44
CA ARG A 811 -3.93 16.58 31.43
C ARG A 811 -4.82 15.37 31.66
N PHE A 812 -4.41 14.18 31.20
CA PHE A 812 -5.29 13.00 31.17
C PHE A 812 -4.89 11.91 32.16
N ALA A 813 -3.60 11.79 32.50
CA ALA A 813 -3.16 10.79 33.48
C ALA A 813 -3.69 11.15 34.88
N LYS A 814 -4.68 10.40 35.35
CA LYS A 814 -5.11 10.45 36.76
C LYS A 814 -4.03 9.78 37.62
N ALA A 815 -3.67 10.40 38.73
CA ALA A 815 -2.80 9.77 39.73
C ALA A 815 -3.51 8.54 40.30
N ALA A 816 -3.21 7.35 39.77
CA ALA A 816 -3.66 6.10 40.33
C ALA A 816 -2.66 5.69 41.41
N ARG A 817 -3.04 5.82 42.69
CA ARG A 817 -2.32 5.12 43.75
C ARG A 817 -2.71 3.65 43.66
N GLY A 818 -1.75 2.80 43.33
CA GLY A 818 -1.94 1.35 43.44
C GLY A 818 -2.44 1.02 44.85
N SER A 819 -3.52 0.24 44.96
CA SER A 819 -4.06 -0.20 46.24
C SER A 819 -3.13 -1.18 46.97
N LYS A 820 -2.12 -1.69 46.27
CA LYS A 820 -1.05 -2.54 46.79
C LYS A 820 0.30 -1.89 46.48
N PRO A 821 1.28 -1.99 47.40
CA PRO A 821 2.65 -1.58 47.10
C PRO A 821 3.19 -2.42 45.93
N PHE A 822 3.79 -1.76 44.94
CA PHE A 822 4.54 -2.43 43.89
C PHE A 822 5.94 -2.75 44.42
N GLY A 823 6.28 -4.04 44.49
CA GLY A 823 7.63 -4.51 44.77
C GLY A 823 8.27 -4.98 43.47
N GLY A 824 9.28 -4.26 42.99
CA GLY A 824 10.15 -4.71 41.90
C GLY A 824 11.40 -5.36 42.48
N PHE A 825 11.77 -6.53 41.97
CA PHE A 825 13.01 -7.21 42.33
C PHE A 825 13.94 -7.17 41.12
N GLY A 826 15.11 -6.56 41.25
CA GLY A 826 16.15 -6.51 40.22
C GLY A 826 17.41 -7.15 40.77
N ASP A 827 17.94 -8.16 40.06
CA ASP A 827 19.16 -8.92 40.40
C ASP A 827 19.33 -9.21 41.91
N PRO A 828 18.39 -9.94 42.54
CA PRO A 828 18.44 -10.15 43.98
C PRO A 828 19.67 -10.99 44.36
N LEU A 829 20.53 -10.44 45.21
CA LEU A 829 21.57 -11.21 45.91
C LEU A 829 20.91 -12.13 46.95
N LEU A 830 20.54 -13.33 46.53
CA LEU A 830 19.99 -14.36 47.41
C LEU A 830 21.10 -14.93 48.31
N LYS A 831 21.37 -14.25 49.42
CA LYS A 831 22.23 -14.78 50.49
C LYS A 831 21.38 -15.59 51.48
N GLY A 832 21.79 -16.83 51.75
CA GLY A 832 21.17 -17.72 52.74
C GLY A 832 21.13 -19.18 52.29
N HIS A 833 20.95 -20.11 53.24
CA HIS A 833 20.65 -21.52 52.91
C HIS A 833 19.18 -21.67 52.46
N PRO A 834 18.85 -22.67 51.62
CA PRO A 834 17.49 -22.89 51.11
C PRO A 834 16.38 -22.94 52.18
N ASP A 835 16.75 -23.25 53.42
CA ASP A 835 15.85 -23.40 54.57
C ASP A 835 15.74 -22.15 55.47
N GLU A 836 16.48 -21.06 55.16
CA GLU A 836 16.44 -19.82 55.94
C GLU A 836 15.60 -18.71 55.28
N ARG A 837 14.63 -18.17 56.03
CA ARG A 837 13.68 -17.13 55.56
C ARG A 837 14.17 -15.68 55.75
N ARG A 838 15.47 -15.38 55.71
CA ARG A 838 15.94 -13.99 55.89
C ARG A 838 17.07 -13.62 54.94
N GLY A 839 16.89 -12.49 54.23
CA GLY A 839 17.94 -11.90 53.41
C GLY A 839 17.49 -10.88 52.36
N ILE A 840 16.37 -10.16 52.57
CA ILE A 840 15.95 -9.09 51.64
C ILE A 840 16.23 -7.75 52.30
N GLU A 841 17.24 -7.04 51.80
CA GLU A 841 17.49 -5.64 52.13
C GLU A 841 16.74 -4.76 51.12
N LEU A 842 15.81 -3.94 51.60
CA LEU A 842 15.01 -3.07 50.74
C LEU A 842 15.80 -1.80 50.44
N ALA A 843 16.47 -1.80 49.29
CA ALA A 843 17.10 -0.63 48.73
C ALA A 843 16.12 0.14 47.83
N SER A 844 16.06 1.47 47.99
CA SER A 844 15.35 2.30 47.01
C SER A 844 16.25 2.47 45.78
N LEU A 845 15.82 1.96 44.62
CA LEU A 845 16.51 2.19 43.35
C LEU A 845 16.58 3.67 42.93
N PHE A 846 15.76 4.52 43.56
CA PHE A 846 15.68 5.94 43.26
C PHE A 846 15.59 6.79 44.53
N LYS A 847 16.27 7.93 44.55
CA LYS A 847 16.08 8.98 45.56
C LYS A 847 14.67 9.58 45.44
N PRO A 848 14.14 10.25 46.49
CA PRO A 848 12.92 11.04 46.36
C PRO A 848 13.03 11.95 45.13
N ARG A 849 12.08 11.82 44.19
CA ARG A 849 12.02 12.49 42.86
C ARG A 849 12.67 11.75 41.66
N GLY A 850 13.00 10.46 41.79
CA GLY A 850 13.23 9.60 40.60
C GLY A 850 14.64 9.64 40.00
N ILE A 851 15.64 10.13 40.73
CA ILE A 851 17.07 10.04 40.36
C ILE A 851 17.61 8.70 40.85
N ALA A 852 18.38 7.99 40.02
CA ALA A 852 18.90 6.66 40.38
C ALA A 852 19.78 6.73 41.65
N ASP A 853 19.51 5.86 42.61
CA ASP A 853 20.29 5.73 43.85
C ASP A 853 21.16 4.47 43.83
N VAL A 854 22.20 4.53 43.01
CA VAL A 854 23.10 3.38 42.76
C VAL A 854 24.01 3.06 43.95
N ASP A 855 24.05 3.93 44.97
CA ASP A 855 24.78 3.67 46.22
C ASP A 855 23.92 2.90 47.23
N ALA A 856 22.59 2.84 47.01
CA ALA A 856 21.67 2.07 47.83
C ALA A 856 21.64 0.57 47.47
N VAL A 857 22.13 0.19 46.28
CA VAL A 857 22.11 -1.16 45.69
C VAL A 857 23.54 -1.68 45.48
#